data_AF-A0A523S9L4-F1
#
_entry.id   AF-A0A523S9L4-F1
#
_cell.length_a   1.000
_cell.length_b   1.000
_cell.length_c   1.000
_cell.angle_alpha   90.00
_cell.angle_beta   90.00
_cell.angle_gamma   90.00
#
_symmetry.space_group_name_H-M   'P 1'
#
loop_
_entity.id
_entity.type
_entity.pdbx_description
1 polymer ?
#
loop_
_entity_poly.entity_id
_entity_poly.type
_entity_poly.pdbx_seq_one_letter_code
_entity_poly.pdbx_strand_id
1 'polypeptide(L)'
;MHIRVRALVLLFSTALLLVTLIGPLSGGETVHNLDAQAILHDSATPAADSALNVTQLWEEIWSSVSSSDIENYTRTISENYPSRTWSVYSLTPSINLENAWLWANQTLQEITSGALTFRQITDHQSLIATQYSTDPEPKASVIITGVIDSDETPSANDAGVSVAVVLEMANVLINYNLGFDVHYVLINRGHGNDEYDQGSRYFAEWIEENEIVTLTTMAFERLLFHRSQYLFGTRIALRTSPYESIYQRTTWFPELMIRASNTVGSGLLLNLSDLGLTEVSTAYEMWQGGHPALHIAQGFWPDGYSGTTGDVWDVSYYAYTKAKEAAASAICAIAYVGQLQSGDVAAEYRNGFATIGEDVTLPITVSVEGFVNATLTWEENTTFRAQLRDSSGQLVYQRVESDNKIVAKYRALVPGPYNIIIRNLGGNDSTFALNVTIPNDCDGDGITDIDELDLGTSMYLLDSDADGLNDDFELGIGGDPTSADSDGDGALDYDEYLLGSSLQLNDTDGDGILDGMEAELGSDPTLVDTDGDGLDDWNETYSYLTSSVSSDTDSDGLEDGFEVSVGLNPLSPDSDGDGLSDLFEFLNFLNPLSNDTDGDGWSDAYEVEFCMSPTSADTDGDGIPDGIDWDPQEHWVSTVVPLTLLAVALLVTVFSFLKYKVYTRPE
;
A
#
# COMPACT_ATOMS: atom_id res chain seq x y z
N MET A 1 14.37 -6.79 43.56
CA MET A 1 15.81 -6.70 43.31
C MET A 1 15.96 -5.65 42.21
N HIS A 2 16.50 -4.47 42.54
CA HIS A 2 16.78 -3.24 41.75
C HIS A 2 15.71 -2.78 40.71
N ILE A 3 14.89 -1.72 40.88
CA ILE A 3 15.02 -0.30 41.32
C ILE A 3 15.83 0.60 40.37
N ARG A 4 15.12 1.53 39.70
CA ARG A 4 15.26 3.02 39.65
C ARG A 4 14.20 3.54 38.65
N VAL A 5 13.10 4.24 38.96
CA VAL A 5 12.79 5.46 39.74
C VAL A 5 13.41 6.75 39.17
N ARG A 6 12.56 7.61 38.59
CA ARG A 6 12.29 9.04 38.91
C ARG A 6 11.40 9.67 37.81
N ALA A 7 10.57 10.70 37.99
CA ALA A 7 9.67 11.16 39.04
C ALA A 7 9.08 12.51 38.53
N LEU A 8 7.75 12.55 38.38
CA LEU A 8 6.81 13.64 38.68
C LEU A 8 7.36 15.04 39.02
N VAL A 9 6.89 16.08 38.30
CA VAL A 9 6.55 17.39 38.90
C VAL A 9 5.30 17.96 38.22
N LEU A 10 4.20 18.00 38.98
CA LEU A 10 2.94 18.69 38.72
C LEU A 10 2.95 19.93 39.63
N LEU A 11 2.75 21.13 39.11
CA LEU A 11 2.46 22.32 39.92
C LEU A 11 1.42 23.22 39.24
N PHE A 12 0.27 23.27 39.91
CA PHE A 12 -0.86 24.18 39.73
C PHE A 12 -0.47 25.66 39.88
N SER A 13 -1.12 26.54 39.11
CA SER A 13 -1.55 27.85 39.62
C SER A 13 -2.76 28.38 38.84
N THR A 14 -3.87 28.54 39.54
CA THR A 14 -5.11 29.23 39.17
C THR A 14 -5.02 30.73 39.50
N ALA A 15 -5.57 31.63 38.67
CA ALA A 15 -6.30 32.86 39.08
C ALA A 15 -6.76 33.75 37.89
N LEU A 16 -8.05 33.64 37.56
CA LEU A 16 -9.07 34.70 37.42
C LEU A 16 -8.63 36.18 37.22
N LEU A 17 -9.12 36.87 36.17
CA LEU A 17 -10.29 37.78 36.19
C LEU A 17 -10.30 38.79 35.00
N LEU A 18 -11.49 38.95 34.42
CA LEU A 18 -12.00 39.95 33.47
C LEU A 18 -11.34 41.35 33.48
N VAL A 19 -11.13 41.89 32.27
CA VAL A 19 -11.53 43.28 31.94
C VAL A 19 -12.31 43.25 30.62
N THR A 20 -13.60 43.57 30.70
CA THR A 20 -14.46 43.93 29.58
C THR A 20 -14.11 45.34 29.09
N LEU A 21 -14.01 45.52 27.79
CA LEU A 21 -14.16 46.84 27.15
C LEU A 21 -15.12 46.68 25.96
N ILE A 22 -16.34 47.13 26.21
CA ILE A 22 -17.40 47.36 25.24
C ILE A 22 -17.02 48.62 24.44
N GLY A 23 -17.13 48.56 23.10
CA GLY A 23 -17.17 49.74 22.25
C GLY A 23 -17.25 49.37 20.77
N PRO A 24 -18.05 50.06 19.94
CA PRO A 24 -18.92 49.41 18.96
C PRO A 24 -18.50 49.62 17.50
N LEU A 25 -19.23 48.95 16.59
CA LEU A 25 -19.65 49.40 15.26
C LEU A 25 -19.14 48.62 14.03
N SER A 26 -20.13 48.53 13.13
CA SER A 26 -20.10 48.39 11.69
C SER A 26 -19.72 47.03 11.11
N GLY A 27 -20.76 46.41 10.54
CA GLY A 27 -20.62 45.33 9.59
C GLY A 27 -19.75 45.72 8.39
N GLY A 28 -19.09 44.70 7.90
CA GLY A 28 -18.36 44.67 6.65
C GLY A 28 -18.12 43.20 6.39
N GLU A 29 -19.06 42.55 5.71
CA GLU A 29 -18.81 41.31 5.01
C GLU A 29 -17.62 41.54 4.08
N THR A 30 -16.48 40.95 4.38
CA THR A 30 -15.42 40.77 3.38
C THR A 30 -15.61 39.38 2.79
N VAL A 31 -16.53 39.29 1.82
CA VAL A 31 -16.48 38.24 0.81
C VAL A 31 -15.18 38.47 0.05
N HIS A 32 -14.28 37.50 0.10
CA HIS A 32 -13.08 37.52 -0.72
C HIS A 32 -13.49 37.35 -2.19
N ASN A 33 -13.61 38.47 -2.91
CA ASN A 33 -13.44 38.47 -4.36
C ASN A 33 -11.95 38.23 -4.61
N LEU A 34 -11.58 36.97 -4.86
CA LEU A 34 -10.29 36.66 -5.47
C LEU A 34 -10.48 36.77 -6.98
N ASP A 35 -9.86 37.82 -7.55
CA ASP A 35 -9.65 37.95 -8.98
C ASP A 35 -8.90 36.71 -9.48
N ALA A 36 -9.53 36.01 -10.41
CA ALA A 36 -8.96 34.89 -11.14
C ALA A 36 -7.84 35.39 -12.05
N GLN A 37 -6.61 34.94 -11.80
CA GLN A 37 -5.61 34.57 -12.81
C GLN A 37 -4.31 34.13 -12.11
N ALA A 38 -4.24 32.86 -11.76
CA ALA A 38 -2.99 32.16 -11.50
C ALA A 38 -3.14 30.73 -12.00
N ILE A 39 -2.47 30.49 -13.13
CA ILE A 39 -2.07 29.24 -13.80
C ILE A 39 -2.66 27.95 -13.17
N LEU A 40 -3.73 27.45 -13.77
CA LEU A 40 -4.09 26.03 -13.83
C LEU A 40 -4.76 25.81 -15.19
N HIS A 41 -4.51 24.68 -15.82
CA HIS A 41 -5.04 24.33 -17.13
C HIS A 41 -6.55 24.64 -17.19
N ASP A 42 -6.95 25.30 -18.27
CA ASP A 42 -8.36 25.50 -18.61
C ASP A 42 -8.89 24.12 -19.02
N SER A 43 -9.08 23.23 -18.04
CA SER A 43 -9.72 21.94 -18.27
C SER A 43 -11.10 22.28 -18.79
N ALA A 44 -11.30 21.95 -20.07
CA ALA A 44 -12.51 22.28 -20.79
C ALA A 44 -13.69 21.76 -19.96
N THR A 45 -14.66 22.62 -19.65
CA THR A 45 -15.97 22.14 -19.20
C THR A 45 -16.44 21.12 -20.24
N PRO A 46 -16.60 19.83 -19.89
CA PRO A 46 -16.99 18.83 -20.87
C PRO A 46 -18.34 19.23 -21.47
N ALA A 47 -18.54 18.88 -22.73
CA ALA A 47 -19.81 19.12 -23.40
C ALA A 47 -20.92 18.39 -22.62
N ALA A 48 -22.08 19.04 -22.44
CA ALA A 48 -23.18 18.52 -21.65
C ALA A 48 -23.76 17.16 -22.14
N ASP A 49 -23.33 16.67 -23.30
CA ASP A 49 -23.76 15.42 -23.91
C ASP A 49 -22.89 14.20 -23.54
N SER A 50 -21.75 14.38 -22.85
CA SER A 50 -20.94 13.24 -22.37
C SER A 50 -21.24 12.90 -20.90
N ALA A 51 -21.40 13.89 -20.03
CA ALA A 51 -21.44 13.67 -18.58
C ALA A 51 -22.62 12.80 -18.05
N LEU A 52 -22.30 11.85 -17.16
CA LEU A 52 -23.27 10.99 -16.46
C LEU A 52 -24.26 11.80 -15.61
N ASN A 53 -25.56 11.68 -15.87
CA ASN A 53 -26.60 12.29 -15.04
C ASN A 53 -26.89 11.44 -13.79
N VAL A 54 -26.20 11.80 -12.70
CA VAL A 54 -26.29 11.13 -11.39
C VAL A 54 -27.72 11.05 -10.84
N THR A 55 -28.52 12.11 -11.01
CA THR A 55 -29.90 12.13 -10.48
C THR A 55 -30.77 11.10 -11.19
N GLN A 56 -30.67 11.02 -12.51
CA GLN A 56 -31.41 10.03 -13.29
C GLN A 56 -30.97 8.60 -12.96
N LEU A 57 -29.65 8.37 -12.88
CA LEU A 57 -29.08 7.07 -12.50
C LEU A 57 -29.64 6.58 -11.15
N TRP A 58 -29.64 7.45 -10.14
CA TRP A 58 -30.17 7.11 -8.82
C TRP A 58 -31.67 6.86 -8.81
N GLU A 59 -32.47 7.61 -9.58
CA GLU A 59 -33.91 7.35 -9.73
C GLU A 59 -34.18 5.98 -10.36
N GLU A 60 -33.42 5.61 -11.40
CA GLU A 60 -33.52 4.32 -12.07
C GLU A 60 -33.16 3.18 -11.11
N ILE A 61 -32.02 3.26 -10.42
CA ILE A 61 -31.60 2.30 -9.39
C ILE A 61 -32.67 2.17 -8.31
N TRP A 62 -33.14 3.28 -7.74
CA TRP A 62 -34.11 3.27 -6.64
C TRP A 62 -35.43 2.60 -7.02
N SER A 63 -35.83 2.75 -8.27
CA SER A 63 -37.03 2.12 -8.82
C SER A 63 -36.86 0.62 -9.06
N SER A 64 -35.64 0.16 -9.35
CA SER A 64 -35.32 -1.24 -9.62
C SER A 64 -35.27 -2.11 -8.36
N VAL A 65 -34.85 -1.54 -7.22
CA VAL A 65 -34.76 -2.28 -5.95
C VAL A 65 -36.15 -2.54 -5.37
N SER A 66 -36.45 -3.81 -5.10
CA SER A 66 -37.75 -4.30 -4.69
C SER A 66 -37.79 -4.67 -3.21
N SER A 67 -38.56 -3.91 -2.42
CA SER A 67 -38.81 -4.28 -1.01
C SER A 67 -39.57 -5.60 -0.88
N SER A 68 -40.37 -5.96 -1.88
CA SER A 68 -41.13 -7.21 -1.89
C SER A 68 -40.25 -8.42 -2.14
N ASP A 69 -39.21 -8.29 -2.96
CA ASP A 69 -38.26 -9.39 -3.21
C ASP A 69 -37.39 -9.62 -1.97
N ILE A 70 -36.91 -8.56 -1.33
CA ILE A 70 -36.22 -8.66 -0.02
C ILE A 70 -37.10 -9.36 1.01
N GLU A 71 -38.39 -9.02 1.10
CA GLU A 71 -39.35 -9.69 1.99
C GLU A 71 -39.51 -11.18 1.65
N ASN A 72 -39.65 -11.52 0.36
CA ASN A 72 -39.83 -12.90 -0.08
C ASN A 72 -38.59 -13.76 0.18
N TYR A 73 -37.39 -13.23 -0.07
CA TYR A 73 -36.13 -13.92 0.24
C TYR A 73 -35.96 -14.11 1.74
N THR A 74 -36.24 -13.07 2.55
CA THR A 74 -36.19 -13.14 4.01
C THR A 74 -37.17 -14.18 4.56
N ARG A 75 -38.40 -14.22 4.04
CA ARG A 75 -39.39 -15.24 4.36
C ARG A 75 -38.88 -16.64 4.02
N THR A 76 -38.40 -16.83 2.79
CA THR A 76 -37.96 -18.13 2.29
C THR A 76 -36.83 -18.70 3.13
N ILE A 77 -35.80 -17.89 3.41
CA ILE A 77 -34.65 -18.37 4.18
C ILE A 77 -35.01 -18.66 5.64
N SER A 78 -35.84 -17.83 6.26
CA SER A 78 -36.21 -17.99 7.68
C SER A 78 -37.23 -19.10 7.93
N GLU A 79 -38.18 -19.32 7.02
CA GLU A 79 -39.21 -20.36 7.16
C GLU A 79 -38.74 -21.75 6.71
N ASN A 80 -38.05 -21.83 5.57
CA ASN A 80 -37.68 -23.12 4.98
C ASN A 80 -36.37 -23.66 5.55
N TYR A 81 -35.47 -22.77 5.98
CA TYR A 81 -34.15 -23.13 6.49
C TYR A 81 -33.90 -22.43 7.84
N PRO A 82 -34.69 -22.68 8.90
CA PRO A 82 -34.39 -22.15 10.23
C PRO A 82 -33.16 -22.85 10.83
N SER A 83 -32.52 -22.27 11.85
CA SER A 83 -31.42 -22.91 12.59
C SER A 83 -30.24 -23.32 11.69
N ARG A 84 -29.75 -22.35 10.92
CA ARG A 84 -28.64 -22.51 9.97
C ARG A 84 -27.32 -22.43 10.72
N THR A 85 -26.97 -23.44 11.51
CA THR A 85 -25.79 -23.37 12.40
C THR A 85 -24.51 -23.84 11.71
N TRP A 86 -23.40 -23.10 11.90
CA TRP A 86 -22.04 -23.56 11.60
C TRP A 86 -21.32 -23.99 12.89
N SER A 87 -20.78 -25.21 12.93
CA SER A 87 -20.04 -25.72 14.10
C SER A 87 -18.55 -25.42 13.99
N VAL A 88 -18.05 -24.52 14.85
CA VAL A 88 -16.61 -24.17 14.92
C VAL A 88 -15.71 -25.31 15.42
N TYR A 89 -16.26 -26.31 16.10
CA TYR A 89 -15.49 -27.44 16.62
C TYR A 89 -15.27 -28.55 15.60
N SER A 90 -16.28 -28.80 14.78
CA SER A 90 -16.22 -29.85 13.75
C SER A 90 -16.00 -29.32 12.35
N LEU A 91 -16.07 -27.99 12.15
CA LEU A 91 -16.02 -27.31 10.86
C LEU A 91 -17.02 -27.92 9.87
N THR A 92 -18.26 -28.08 10.35
CA THR A 92 -19.34 -28.68 9.57
C THR A 92 -20.62 -27.86 9.67
N PRO A 93 -21.37 -27.73 8.56
CA PRO A 93 -22.67 -27.06 8.55
C PRO A 93 -23.78 -27.97 9.11
N SER A 94 -24.89 -27.36 9.52
CA SER A 94 -26.15 -28.10 9.68
C SER A 94 -26.78 -28.41 8.31
N ILE A 95 -27.66 -29.41 8.27
CA ILE A 95 -28.41 -29.73 7.04
C ILE A 95 -29.24 -28.54 6.53
N ASN A 96 -29.72 -27.67 7.43
CA ASN A 96 -30.46 -26.47 7.05
C ASN A 96 -29.53 -25.42 6.46
N LEU A 97 -28.31 -25.27 6.97
CA LEU A 97 -27.30 -24.38 6.40
C LEU A 97 -26.86 -24.86 5.00
N GLU A 98 -26.62 -26.17 4.82
CA GLU A 98 -26.32 -26.74 3.50
C GLU A 98 -27.44 -26.49 2.48
N ASN A 99 -28.69 -26.71 2.88
CA ASN A 99 -29.85 -26.45 2.02
C ASN A 99 -30.03 -24.95 1.74
N ALA A 100 -29.72 -24.07 2.71
CA ALA A 100 -29.75 -22.63 2.52
C ALA A 100 -28.68 -22.17 1.51
N TRP A 101 -27.48 -22.75 1.53
CA TRP A 101 -26.44 -22.46 0.53
C TRP A 101 -26.89 -22.85 -0.88
N LEU A 102 -27.47 -24.05 -1.04
CA LEU A 102 -28.00 -24.51 -2.32
C LEU A 102 -29.10 -23.59 -2.84
N TRP A 103 -30.01 -23.18 -1.95
CA TRP A 103 -31.08 -22.25 -2.28
C TRP A 103 -30.54 -20.87 -2.68
N ALA A 104 -29.59 -20.31 -1.91
CA ALA A 104 -29.00 -19.01 -2.19
C ALA A 104 -28.28 -19.02 -3.54
N ASN A 105 -27.53 -20.08 -3.84
CA ASN A 105 -26.84 -20.24 -5.12
C ASN A 105 -27.81 -20.41 -6.30
N GLN A 106 -28.85 -21.23 -6.15
CA GLN A 106 -29.87 -21.37 -7.18
C GLN A 106 -30.60 -20.05 -7.42
N THR A 107 -30.97 -19.34 -6.35
CA THR A 107 -31.65 -18.04 -6.45
C THR A 107 -30.76 -17.01 -7.14
N LEU A 108 -29.47 -16.93 -6.78
CA LEU A 108 -28.51 -16.04 -7.43
C LEU A 108 -28.39 -16.34 -8.94
N GLN A 109 -28.29 -17.62 -9.31
CA GLN A 109 -28.27 -18.02 -10.72
C GLN A 109 -29.56 -17.66 -11.45
N GLU A 110 -30.72 -17.81 -10.82
CA GLU A 110 -32.01 -17.47 -11.43
C GLU A 110 -32.15 -15.96 -11.68
N ILE A 111 -31.84 -15.13 -10.67
CA ILE A 111 -31.99 -13.66 -10.78
C ILE A 111 -30.94 -13.04 -11.70
N THR A 112 -29.75 -13.63 -11.80
CA THR A 112 -28.67 -13.15 -12.68
C THR A 112 -28.62 -13.85 -14.04
N SER A 113 -29.64 -14.65 -14.38
CA SER A 113 -29.66 -15.45 -15.62
C SER A 113 -28.42 -16.36 -15.81
N GLY A 114 -27.84 -16.81 -14.70
CA GLY A 114 -26.66 -17.67 -14.64
C GLY A 114 -25.32 -16.96 -14.71
N ALA A 115 -25.30 -15.61 -14.70
CA ALA A 115 -24.06 -14.83 -14.76
C ALA A 115 -23.23 -14.98 -13.49
N LEU A 116 -23.88 -15.05 -12.31
CA LEU A 116 -23.21 -15.21 -11.02
C LEU A 116 -23.48 -16.60 -10.43
N THR A 117 -22.49 -17.14 -9.72
CA THR A 117 -22.59 -18.41 -9.01
C THR A 117 -21.71 -18.35 -7.77
N PHE A 118 -22.26 -18.81 -6.65
CA PHE A 118 -21.50 -18.92 -5.41
C PHE A 118 -20.52 -20.10 -5.47
N ARG A 119 -19.30 -19.86 -4.98
CA ARG A 119 -18.32 -20.87 -4.59
C ARG A 119 -18.02 -20.74 -3.10
N GLN A 120 -17.62 -21.83 -2.46
CA GLN A 120 -17.15 -21.81 -1.08
C GLN A 120 -15.70 -21.37 -1.02
N ILE A 121 -15.38 -20.57 -0.01
CA ILE A 121 -14.03 -20.12 0.33
C ILE A 121 -13.75 -20.36 1.81
N THR A 122 -12.47 -20.36 2.16
CA THR A 122 -11.96 -20.54 3.54
C THR A 122 -12.32 -21.89 4.16
N ASP A 123 -11.74 -22.19 5.32
CA ASP A 123 -12.13 -23.36 6.12
C ASP A 123 -13.53 -23.22 6.74
N HIS A 124 -14.07 -22.00 6.82
CA HIS A 124 -15.44 -21.73 7.29
C HIS A 124 -16.50 -21.88 6.19
N GLN A 125 -16.10 -22.21 4.96
CA GLN A 125 -16.99 -22.45 3.82
C GLN A 125 -17.96 -21.30 3.51
N SER A 126 -17.57 -20.05 3.81
CA SER A 126 -18.32 -18.86 3.40
C SER A 126 -18.50 -18.85 1.88
N LEU A 127 -19.62 -18.30 1.40
CA LEU A 127 -19.92 -18.26 -0.02
C LEU A 127 -19.47 -16.95 -0.64
N ILE A 128 -18.85 -17.00 -1.82
CA ILE A 128 -18.49 -15.82 -2.62
C ILE A 128 -18.93 -15.99 -4.08
N ALA A 129 -19.50 -14.95 -4.65
CA ALA A 129 -19.72 -14.79 -6.08
C ALA A 129 -19.08 -13.48 -6.53
N THR A 130 -18.55 -13.43 -7.75
CA THR A 130 -17.79 -12.26 -8.22
C THR A 130 -18.31 -11.82 -9.57
N GLN A 131 -18.70 -10.55 -9.65
CA GLN A 131 -18.91 -9.84 -10.89
C GLN A 131 -17.59 -9.17 -11.25
N TYR A 132 -16.94 -9.66 -12.31
CA TYR A 132 -15.65 -9.15 -12.76
C TYR A 132 -15.81 -7.88 -13.60
N SER A 133 -14.95 -6.90 -13.34
CA SER A 133 -14.71 -5.73 -14.19
C SER A 133 -14.05 -6.12 -15.51
N THR A 134 -14.19 -5.25 -16.51
CA THR A 134 -13.52 -5.38 -17.82
C THR A 134 -12.11 -4.79 -17.87
N ASP A 135 -11.68 -4.13 -16.80
CA ASP A 135 -10.41 -3.39 -16.75
C ASP A 135 -9.18 -4.32 -16.71
N PRO A 136 -7.97 -3.80 -16.99
CA PRO A 136 -6.73 -4.54 -16.74
C PRO A 136 -6.52 -4.81 -15.24
N GLU A 137 -5.65 -5.76 -14.91
CA GLU A 137 -5.13 -5.95 -13.55
C GLU A 137 -3.95 -5.00 -13.31
N PRO A 138 -3.64 -4.59 -12.06
CA PRO A 138 -4.38 -4.88 -10.82
C PRO A 138 -5.78 -4.23 -10.79
N LYS A 139 -6.69 -4.80 -9.99
CA LYS A 139 -8.06 -4.28 -9.83
C LYS A 139 -8.41 -4.04 -8.38
N ALA A 140 -9.12 -2.94 -8.17
CA ALA A 140 -9.81 -2.71 -6.93
C ALA A 140 -11.12 -3.50 -6.86
N SER A 141 -11.63 -3.66 -5.65
CA SER A 141 -12.83 -4.43 -5.36
C SER A 141 -13.76 -3.75 -4.36
N VAL A 142 -15.06 -3.86 -4.61
CA VAL A 142 -16.11 -3.59 -3.63
C VAL A 142 -16.68 -4.90 -3.13
N ILE A 143 -16.71 -5.07 -1.81
CA ILE A 143 -17.22 -6.28 -1.19
C ILE A 143 -18.58 -5.99 -0.55
N ILE A 144 -19.59 -6.77 -0.90
CA ILE A 144 -20.94 -6.72 -0.31
C ILE A 144 -21.13 -7.98 0.52
N THR A 145 -21.24 -7.83 1.84
CA THR A 145 -21.34 -8.98 2.75
C THR A 145 -22.66 -9.03 3.49
N GLY A 146 -23.12 -10.26 3.72
CA GLY A 146 -24.19 -10.59 4.64
C GLY A 146 -23.89 -11.89 5.37
N VAL A 147 -24.59 -12.14 6.46
CA VAL A 147 -24.44 -13.37 7.25
C VAL A 147 -25.52 -14.35 6.86
N ILE A 148 -25.16 -15.61 6.61
CA ILE A 148 -26.12 -16.67 6.24
C ILE A 148 -26.41 -17.65 7.37
N ASP A 149 -25.43 -17.90 8.24
CA ASP A 149 -25.65 -18.75 9.40
C ASP A 149 -26.47 -18.03 10.48
N SER A 150 -26.93 -18.80 11.45
CA SER A 150 -27.78 -18.30 12.53
C SER A 150 -27.80 -19.27 13.71
N ASP A 151 -28.21 -18.75 14.86
CA ASP A 151 -28.54 -19.54 16.05
C ASP A 151 -29.70 -20.52 15.79
N GLU A 152 -30.07 -21.32 16.80
CA GLU A 152 -31.19 -22.28 16.76
C GLU A 152 -32.59 -21.61 16.67
N THR A 153 -32.76 -20.62 15.80
CA THR A 153 -33.98 -19.83 15.61
C THR A 153 -34.29 -19.58 14.11
N PRO A 154 -35.49 -19.07 13.75
CA PRO A 154 -35.83 -18.76 12.35
C PRO A 154 -34.98 -17.63 11.75
N SER A 155 -34.60 -16.66 12.59
CA SER A 155 -33.50 -15.74 12.29
C SER A 155 -33.77 -14.86 11.07
N ALA A 156 -34.96 -14.25 11.00
CA ALA A 156 -35.38 -13.41 9.88
C ALA A 156 -34.64 -12.06 9.82
N ASN A 157 -34.54 -11.34 10.94
CA ASN A 157 -33.76 -10.10 11.02
C ASN A 157 -32.27 -10.38 11.26
N ASP A 158 -31.95 -11.46 11.96
CA ASP A 158 -30.59 -11.82 12.35
C ASP A 158 -30.25 -13.27 11.98
N ALA A 159 -29.92 -13.60 10.73
CA ALA A 159 -29.46 -12.71 9.67
C ALA A 159 -30.15 -12.90 8.30
N GLY A 160 -31.36 -13.45 8.26
CA GLY A 160 -32.06 -13.76 6.99
C GLY A 160 -32.19 -12.56 6.04
N VAL A 161 -32.41 -11.36 6.57
CA VAL A 161 -32.47 -10.11 5.79
C VAL A 161 -31.13 -9.75 5.14
N SER A 162 -30.01 -10.09 5.76
CA SER A 162 -28.67 -9.84 5.20
C SER A 162 -28.47 -10.62 3.91
N VAL A 163 -28.87 -11.89 3.88
CA VAL A 163 -28.84 -12.72 2.66
C VAL A 163 -29.76 -12.12 1.59
N ALA A 164 -30.95 -11.70 1.97
CA ALA A 164 -31.92 -11.10 1.05
C ALA A 164 -31.39 -9.82 0.39
N VAL A 165 -30.68 -8.98 1.13
CA VAL A 165 -30.07 -7.75 0.63
C VAL A 165 -28.93 -8.05 -0.34
N VAL A 166 -28.04 -9.00 -0.03
CA VAL A 166 -26.94 -9.40 -0.93
C VAL A 166 -27.50 -9.91 -2.27
N LEU A 167 -28.53 -10.75 -2.24
CA LEU A 167 -29.18 -11.25 -3.46
C LEU A 167 -29.85 -10.14 -4.28
N GLU A 168 -30.56 -9.23 -3.61
CA GLU A 168 -31.21 -8.10 -4.28
C GLU A 168 -30.20 -7.12 -4.88
N MET A 169 -29.09 -6.86 -4.18
CA MET A 169 -28.01 -6.03 -4.71
C MET A 169 -27.36 -6.68 -5.93
N ALA A 170 -27.14 -7.99 -5.92
CA ALA A 170 -26.62 -8.72 -7.08
C ALA A 170 -27.57 -8.66 -8.29
N ASN A 171 -28.88 -8.78 -8.06
CA ASN A 171 -29.90 -8.67 -9.10
C ASN A 171 -29.88 -7.31 -9.82
N VAL A 172 -29.60 -6.23 -9.09
CA VAL A 172 -29.58 -4.87 -9.64
C VAL A 172 -28.22 -4.53 -10.25
N LEU A 173 -27.12 -4.75 -9.51
CA LEU A 173 -25.76 -4.36 -9.90
C LEU A 173 -25.23 -5.07 -11.14
N ILE A 174 -25.69 -6.30 -11.42
CA ILE A 174 -25.29 -7.06 -12.62
C ILE A 174 -25.64 -6.36 -13.94
N ASN A 175 -26.56 -5.39 -13.91
CA ASN A 175 -26.97 -4.62 -15.08
C ASN A 175 -26.08 -3.39 -15.34
N TYR A 176 -25.08 -3.13 -14.50
CA TYR A 176 -24.18 -2.00 -14.62
C TYR A 176 -22.75 -2.48 -14.88
N ASN A 177 -22.06 -1.76 -15.78
CA ASN A 177 -20.63 -1.94 -15.98
C ASN A 177 -19.90 -1.12 -14.91
N LEU A 178 -19.00 -1.76 -14.17
CA LEU A 178 -18.27 -1.16 -13.06
C LEU A 178 -16.79 -1.41 -13.28
N GLY A 179 -15.98 -0.42 -12.93
CA GLY A 179 -14.53 -0.50 -13.09
C GLY A 179 -13.77 -1.37 -12.12
N PHE A 180 -14.44 -1.76 -11.04
CA PHE A 180 -13.89 -2.62 -10.02
C PHE A 180 -14.69 -3.92 -9.94
N ASP A 181 -14.07 -4.93 -9.37
CA ASP A 181 -14.73 -6.19 -9.10
C ASP A 181 -15.76 -6.02 -7.97
N VAL A 182 -16.92 -6.68 -8.09
CA VAL A 182 -17.90 -6.73 -7.01
C VAL A 182 -18.01 -8.14 -6.48
N HIS A 183 -17.60 -8.32 -5.22
CA HIS A 183 -17.72 -9.59 -4.52
C HIS A 183 -18.97 -9.62 -3.65
N TYR A 184 -19.88 -10.55 -3.94
CA TYR A 184 -21.04 -10.84 -3.11
C TYR A 184 -20.72 -12.00 -2.17
N VAL A 185 -20.77 -11.75 -0.86
CA VAL A 185 -20.28 -12.69 0.15
C VAL A 185 -21.36 -13.02 1.17
N LEU A 186 -21.54 -14.31 1.44
CA LEU A 186 -22.38 -14.81 2.51
C LEU A 186 -21.49 -15.53 3.55
N ILE A 187 -21.30 -14.89 4.69
CA ILE A 187 -20.40 -15.33 5.76
C ILE A 187 -21.08 -16.37 6.65
N ASN A 188 -20.36 -17.44 6.94
CA ASN A 188 -20.68 -18.35 8.05
C ASN A 188 -19.85 -17.93 9.27
N ARG A 189 -20.45 -17.23 10.23
CA ARG A 189 -19.74 -16.72 11.42
C ARG A 189 -19.15 -17.81 12.29
N GLY A 190 -19.94 -18.87 12.51
CA GLY A 190 -19.61 -19.92 13.45
C GLY A 190 -20.00 -19.57 14.88
N HIS A 191 -20.98 -20.29 15.40
CA HIS A 191 -21.49 -20.09 16.75
C HIS A 191 -20.82 -21.08 17.71
N GLY A 192 -20.03 -20.59 18.67
CA GLY A 192 -19.41 -21.48 19.68
C GLY A 192 -18.46 -20.87 20.72
N ASN A 193 -18.04 -19.60 20.60
CA ASN A 193 -17.29 -18.88 21.63
C ASN A 193 -17.62 -17.38 21.57
N ASP A 194 -17.98 -16.80 22.71
CA ASP A 194 -18.52 -15.44 22.87
C ASP A 194 -17.51 -14.30 22.60
N GLU A 195 -16.34 -14.57 22.01
CA GLU A 195 -15.27 -13.57 21.91
C GLU A 195 -14.96 -13.09 20.48
N TYR A 196 -15.25 -13.81 19.39
CA TYR A 196 -14.90 -13.37 18.02
C TYR A 196 -15.80 -13.93 16.90
N ASP A 197 -16.01 -13.16 15.82
CA ASP A 197 -16.61 -13.61 14.56
C ASP A 197 -15.54 -14.31 13.69
N GLN A 198 -15.32 -15.60 13.95
CA GLN A 198 -14.24 -16.37 13.31
C GLN A 198 -14.41 -16.41 11.80
N GLY A 199 -15.62 -16.67 11.30
CA GLY A 199 -15.89 -16.70 9.87
C GLY A 199 -15.54 -15.40 9.14
N SER A 200 -15.87 -14.25 9.74
CA SER A 200 -15.47 -12.95 9.21
C SER A 200 -13.97 -12.73 9.24
N ARG A 201 -13.27 -13.22 10.27
CA ARG A 201 -11.81 -13.14 10.35
C ARG A 201 -11.11 -13.95 9.26
N TYR A 202 -11.50 -15.21 9.09
CA TYR A 202 -10.95 -16.06 8.01
C TYR A 202 -11.25 -15.47 6.64
N PHE A 203 -12.36 -14.74 6.49
CA PHE A 203 -12.64 -14.01 5.26
C PHE A 203 -11.70 -12.82 5.06
N ALA A 204 -11.42 -12.03 6.10
CA ALA A 204 -10.43 -10.95 6.02
C ALA A 204 -9.02 -11.49 5.70
N GLU A 205 -8.59 -12.56 6.37
CA GLU A 205 -7.32 -13.25 6.05
C GLU A 205 -7.30 -13.76 4.60
N TRP A 206 -8.43 -14.27 4.10
CA TRP A 206 -8.54 -14.71 2.70
C TRP A 206 -8.42 -13.54 1.70
N ILE A 207 -8.89 -12.33 2.04
CA ILE A 207 -8.67 -11.13 1.22
C ILE A 207 -7.18 -10.80 1.14
N GLU A 208 -6.47 -10.83 2.26
CA GLU A 208 -5.02 -10.59 2.33
C GLU A 208 -4.24 -11.65 1.53
N GLU A 209 -4.55 -12.94 1.72
CA GLU A 209 -3.90 -14.06 1.02
C GLU A 209 -4.10 -14.05 -0.50
N ASN A 210 -5.15 -13.39 -1.00
CA ASN A 210 -5.46 -13.29 -2.42
C ASN A 210 -5.15 -11.90 -2.98
N GLU A 211 -4.47 -11.04 -2.20
CA GLU A 211 -4.04 -9.70 -2.61
C GLU A 211 -5.19 -8.86 -3.19
N ILE A 212 -6.39 -9.01 -2.62
CA ILE A 212 -7.57 -8.29 -3.10
C ILE A 212 -7.55 -6.86 -2.55
N VAL A 213 -7.35 -5.89 -3.44
CA VAL A 213 -7.38 -4.46 -3.08
C VAL A 213 -8.82 -4.01 -2.89
N THR A 214 -9.16 -3.52 -1.70
CA THR A 214 -10.55 -3.18 -1.34
C THR A 214 -10.80 -1.67 -1.31
N LEU A 215 -11.69 -1.16 -2.16
CA LEU A 215 -12.23 0.20 -2.06
C LEU A 215 -13.06 0.37 -0.79
N THR A 216 -14.01 -0.54 -0.60
CA THR A 216 -14.82 -0.63 0.61
C THR A 216 -15.51 -1.98 0.74
N THR A 217 -15.66 -2.44 1.97
CA THR A 217 -16.55 -3.55 2.32
C THR A 217 -17.85 -3.02 2.92
N MET A 218 -19.01 -3.43 2.43
CA MET A 218 -20.33 -3.07 2.96
C MET A 218 -20.95 -4.28 3.66
N ALA A 219 -20.94 -4.27 4.99
CA ALA A 219 -21.47 -5.35 5.82
C ALA A 219 -22.90 -5.05 6.26
N PHE A 220 -23.88 -5.82 5.76
CA PHE A 220 -25.30 -5.62 6.06
C PHE A 220 -25.78 -6.54 7.17
N GLU A 221 -26.30 -5.98 8.26
CA GLU A 221 -26.75 -6.75 9.43
C GLU A 221 -27.99 -6.14 10.07
N ARG A 222 -29.00 -6.97 10.42
CA ARG A 222 -30.16 -6.57 11.23
C ARG A 222 -30.81 -5.27 10.78
N LEU A 223 -31.51 -5.27 9.65
CA LEU A 223 -32.03 -4.05 9.03
C LEU A 223 -33.51 -3.75 9.34
N LEU A 224 -34.27 -4.75 9.79
CA LEU A 224 -35.73 -4.71 9.77
C LEU A 224 -36.35 -3.94 10.93
N PHE A 225 -35.71 -3.91 12.10
CA PHE A 225 -36.31 -3.34 13.30
C PHE A 225 -36.72 -1.86 13.11
N HIS A 226 -38.01 -1.58 13.29
CA HIS A 226 -38.60 -0.26 13.10
C HIS A 226 -39.51 0.12 14.28
N ARG A 227 -39.02 0.95 15.19
CA ARG A 227 -39.82 1.49 16.30
C ARG A 227 -39.44 2.92 16.66
N SER A 228 -40.39 3.84 16.46
CA SER A 228 -40.25 5.28 16.78
C SER A 228 -40.11 5.60 18.27
N GLN A 229 -40.39 4.64 19.15
CA GLN A 229 -40.24 4.80 20.60
C GLN A 229 -38.78 4.65 21.06
N TYR A 230 -37.91 4.09 20.22
CA TYR A 230 -36.50 3.89 20.53
C TYR A 230 -35.65 4.92 19.80
N LEU A 231 -34.57 5.36 20.45
CA LEU A 231 -33.61 6.28 19.86
C LEU A 231 -32.99 5.65 18.60
N PHE A 232 -33.11 6.33 17.47
CA PHE A 232 -32.70 5.82 16.15
C PHE A 232 -33.39 4.51 15.72
N GLY A 233 -34.46 4.07 16.40
CA GLY A 233 -35.17 2.82 16.08
C GLY A 233 -35.89 2.85 14.72
N THR A 234 -36.03 4.01 14.09
CA THR A 234 -36.55 4.16 12.71
C THR A 234 -35.45 4.44 11.69
N ARG A 235 -34.19 4.56 12.13
CA ARG A 235 -33.04 4.93 11.29
C ARG A 235 -32.20 3.70 10.95
N ILE A 236 -31.35 3.87 9.95
CA ILE A 236 -30.29 2.94 9.55
C ILE A 236 -28.97 3.60 9.93
N ALA A 237 -28.15 2.88 10.68
CA ALA A 237 -26.87 3.35 11.15
C ALA A 237 -25.77 2.89 10.19
N LEU A 238 -24.99 3.85 9.73
CA LEU A 238 -23.74 3.66 9.01
C LEU A 238 -22.62 3.87 10.03
N ARG A 239 -21.77 2.87 10.24
CA ARG A 239 -20.63 2.95 11.18
C ARG A 239 -19.34 2.60 10.47
N THR A 240 -18.32 3.40 10.71
CA THR A 240 -17.01 3.32 10.06
C THR A 240 -15.93 3.11 11.12
N SER A 241 -14.72 2.73 10.68
CA SER A 241 -13.59 2.54 11.58
C SER A 241 -13.27 3.84 12.33
N PRO A 242 -13.09 3.80 13.67
CA PRO A 242 -12.61 4.94 14.44
C PRO A 242 -11.08 5.14 14.35
N TYR A 243 -10.36 4.20 13.72
CA TYR A 243 -8.90 4.18 13.67
C TYR A 243 -8.33 4.69 12.34
N GLU A 244 -9.18 4.88 11.33
CA GLU A 244 -8.81 5.38 10.01
C GLU A 244 -9.28 6.83 9.85
N SER A 245 -8.45 7.67 9.22
CA SER A 245 -8.74 9.09 9.01
C SER A 245 -8.83 9.50 7.54
N ILE A 246 -8.44 8.63 6.61
CA ILE A 246 -8.57 8.88 5.18
C ILE A 246 -10.05 8.98 4.81
N TYR A 247 -10.45 10.08 4.18
CA TYR A 247 -11.84 10.42 3.93
C TYR A 247 -12.52 9.44 2.96
N GLN A 248 -11.83 9.09 1.86
CA GLN A 248 -12.23 8.16 0.82
C GLN A 248 -12.53 6.77 1.41
N ARG A 249 -11.63 6.29 2.28
CA ARG A 249 -11.69 4.96 2.90
C ARG A 249 -12.70 4.85 4.06
N THR A 250 -13.18 5.96 4.60
CA THR A 250 -14.08 5.94 5.78
C THR A 250 -15.41 6.63 5.55
N THR A 251 -15.40 7.86 5.10
CA THR A 251 -16.54 8.79 5.26
C THR A 251 -17.26 9.03 3.94
N TRP A 252 -16.56 8.91 2.82
CA TRP A 252 -17.09 9.22 1.50
C TRP A 252 -18.29 8.35 1.09
N PHE A 253 -18.14 7.02 1.10
CA PHE A 253 -19.24 6.09 0.81
C PHE A 253 -20.48 6.30 1.70
N PRO A 254 -20.36 6.40 3.04
CA PRO A 254 -21.49 6.74 3.91
C PRO A 254 -22.19 8.05 3.54
N GLU A 255 -21.44 9.09 3.18
CA GLU A 255 -22.01 10.37 2.79
C GLU A 255 -22.71 10.31 1.43
N LEU A 256 -22.17 9.56 0.46
CA LEU A 256 -22.83 9.26 -0.81
C LEU A 256 -24.15 8.51 -0.57
N MET A 257 -24.16 7.52 0.32
CA MET A 257 -25.38 6.78 0.67
C MET A 257 -26.43 7.69 1.34
N ILE A 258 -26.03 8.54 2.29
CA ILE A 258 -26.92 9.52 2.93
C ILE A 258 -27.47 10.50 1.90
N ARG A 259 -26.64 10.96 0.98
CA ARG A 259 -27.03 11.85 -0.12
C ARG A 259 -28.05 11.19 -1.05
N ALA A 260 -27.82 9.95 -1.48
CA ALA A 260 -28.77 9.20 -2.29
C ALA A 260 -30.11 9.02 -1.55
N SER A 261 -30.07 8.59 -0.28
CA SER A 261 -31.25 8.44 0.59
C SER A 261 -32.05 9.73 0.76
N ASN A 262 -31.39 10.89 0.85
CA ASN A 262 -32.07 12.19 0.96
C ASN A 262 -32.60 12.72 -0.39
N THR A 263 -32.05 12.26 -1.51
CA THR A 263 -32.38 12.76 -2.85
C THR A 263 -33.55 11.99 -3.45
N VAL A 264 -33.50 10.66 -3.43
CA VAL A 264 -34.50 9.77 -4.05
C VAL A 264 -35.27 8.92 -3.02
N GLY A 265 -34.75 8.82 -1.81
CA GLY A 265 -35.28 7.97 -0.75
C GLY A 265 -36.10 8.68 0.33
N SER A 266 -36.13 8.05 1.50
CA SER A 266 -36.86 8.55 2.69
C SER A 266 -35.94 9.22 3.72
N GLY A 267 -34.64 9.35 3.44
CA GLY A 267 -33.67 9.97 4.33
C GLY A 267 -33.49 9.22 5.65
N LEU A 268 -33.47 7.87 5.64
CA LEU A 268 -33.41 7.07 6.87
C LEU A 268 -31.99 6.80 7.39
N LEU A 269 -30.97 7.03 6.55
CA LEU A 269 -29.58 6.74 6.85
C LEU A 269 -28.96 7.83 7.73
N LEU A 270 -28.06 7.42 8.63
CA LEU A 270 -27.36 8.31 9.53
C LEU A 270 -25.96 7.75 9.82
N ASN A 271 -24.93 8.59 9.72
CA ASN A 271 -23.60 8.25 10.18
C ASN A 271 -23.54 8.30 11.72
N LEU A 272 -23.06 7.22 12.35
CA LEU A 272 -22.92 7.09 13.80
C LEU A 272 -21.52 6.58 14.12
N SER A 273 -20.89 7.19 15.13
CA SER A 273 -19.66 6.65 15.70
C SER A 273 -19.89 5.24 16.23
N ASP A 274 -18.94 4.35 16.00
CA ASP A 274 -18.97 3.05 16.65
C ASP A 274 -18.65 3.19 18.15
N LEU A 275 -19.49 2.57 18.98
CA LEU A 275 -19.37 2.57 20.45
C LEU A 275 -19.13 1.15 20.96
N GLY A 276 -18.34 0.37 20.22
CA GLY A 276 -18.12 -1.07 20.46
C GLY A 276 -19.32 -1.93 20.05
N LEU A 277 -20.17 -1.45 19.14
CA LEU A 277 -21.34 -2.20 18.68
C LEU A 277 -21.01 -3.10 17.48
N THR A 278 -19.87 -2.86 16.84
CA THR A 278 -19.41 -3.62 15.67
C THR A 278 -18.48 -4.77 16.02
N GLU A 279 -18.09 -4.94 17.29
CA GLU A 279 -17.06 -5.91 17.75
C GLU A 279 -17.34 -7.37 17.31
N VAL A 280 -18.58 -7.69 16.91
CA VAL A 280 -18.96 -8.98 16.32
C VAL A 280 -19.64 -8.77 14.96
N SER A 281 -18.94 -8.11 14.04
CA SER A 281 -19.39 -7.84 12.67
C SER A 281 -18.27 -8.05 11.66
N THR A 282 -18.63 -8.31 10.40
CA THR A 282 -17.63 -8.45 9.33
C THR A 282 -16.83 -7.18 9.14
N ALA A 283 -17.48 -6.01 9.27
CA ALA A 283 -16.78 -4.72 9.15
C ALA A 283 -15.67 -4.55 10.18
N TYR A 284 -15.87 -5.01 11.41
CA TYR A 284 -14.85 -4.91 12.46
C TYR A 284 -13.62 -5.75 12.16
N GLU A 285 -13.79 -7.00 11.70
CA GLU A 285 -12.67 -7.86 11.34
C GLU A 285 -11.92 -7.30 10.12
N MET A 286 -12.62 -6.72 9.13
CA MET A 286 -11.96 -5.99 8.03
C MET A 286 -11.13 -4.81 8.53
N TRP A 287 -11.60 -4.05 9.53
CA TRP A 287 -10.81 -2.97 10.12
C TRP A 287 -9.55 -3.46 10.84
N GLN A 288 -9.58 -4.66 11.43
CA GLN A 288 -8.39 -5.24 12.07
C GLN A 288 -7.30 -5.60 11.05
N GLY A 289 -7.69 -6.05 9.85
CA GLY A 289 -6.79 -6.25 8.70
C GLY A 289 -6.42 -4.96 7.96
N GLY A 290 -6.85 -3.79 8.45
CA GLY A 290 -6.56 -2.51 7.80
C GLY A 290 -7.36 -2.24 6.53
N HIS A 291 -8.43 -3.01 6.26
CA HIS A 291 -9.28 -2.84 5.08
C HIS A 291 -10.43 -1.84 5.34
N PRO A 292 -10.78 -0.98 4.36
CA PRO A 292 -11.93 -0.09 4.45
C PRO A 292 -13.23 -0.89 4.56
N ALA A 293 -14.04 -0.59 5.58
CA ALA A 293 -15.33 -1.24 5.74
C ALA A 293 -16.38 -0.34 6.41
N LEU A 294 -17.63 -0.62 6.06
CA LEU A 294 -18.83 0.07 6.50
C LEU A 294 -19.80 -0.96 7.09
N HIS A 295 -20.12 -0.80 8.38
CA HIS A 295 -21.16 -1.58 9.02
C HIS A 295 -22.51 -0.89 8.85
N ILE A 296 -23.44 -1.54 8.14
CA ILE A 296 -24.76 -1.05 7.78
C ILE A 296 -25.79 -1.86 8.56
N ALA A 297 -26.35 -1.25 9.60
CA ALA A 297 -27.28 -1.94 10.48
C ALA A 297 -28.46 -1.07 10.94
N GLN A 298 -29.38 -1.67 11.68
CA GLN A 298 -30.34 -0.88 12.45
C GLN A 298 -29.64 0.13 13.38
N GLY A 299 -30.42 1.12 13.83
CA GLY A 299 -29.98 2.15 14.76
C GLY A 299 -29.56 1.62 16.14
N PHE A 300 -29.75 2.44 17.16
CA PHE A 300 -29.29 2.11 18.51
C PHE A 300 -30.35 1.25 19.24
N TRP A 301 -29.91 0.19 19.93
CA TRP A 301 -30.64 -0.80 20.76
C TRP A 301 -31.06 -2.13 20.11
N PRO A 302 -30.97 -3.25 20.87
CA PRO A 302 -31.22 -4.58 20.34
C PRO A 302 -32.71 -4.81 20.09
N ASP A 303 -32.96 -5.42 18.95
CA ASP A 303 -34.23 -6.03 18.61
C ASP A 303 -34.54 -7.13 19.66
N GLY A 304 -35.68 -7.00 20.35
CA GLY A 304 -36.07 -7.96 21.38
C GLY A 304 -36.43 -9.35 20.85
N TYR A 305 -36.50 -9.52 19.53
CA TYR A 305 -36.76 -10.80 18.87
C TYR A 305 -35.49 -11.49 18.37
N SER A 306 -34.42 -10.75 18.08
CA SER A 306 -33.14 -11.29 17.62
C SER A 306 -32.61 -12.37 18.57
N GLY A 307 -32.14 -13.49 18.01
CA GLY A 307 -31.69 -14.66 18.78
C GLY A 307 -32.82 -15.42 19.49
N THR A 308 -34.09 -15.14 19.20
CA THR A 308 -35.24 -15.86 19.79
C THR A 308 -36.09 -16.53 18.71
N THR A 309 -36.95 -17.47 19.12
CA THR A 309 -37.93 -18.10 18.24
C THR A 309 -38.98 -17.13 17.67
N GLY A 310 -39.02 -15.90 18.19
CA GLY A 310 -39.88 -14.83 17.69
C GLY A 310 -39.28 -14.00 16.56
N ASP A 311 -38.02 -14.25 16.15
CA ASP A 311 -37.42 -13.60 14.97
C ASP A 311 -37.95 -14.21 13.66
N VAL A 312 -39.23 -13.94 13.39
CA VAL A 312 -39.95 -14.39 12.19
C VAL A 312 -40.16 -13.23 11.22
N TRP A 313 -40.31 -13.53 9.93
CA TRP A 313 -40.33 -12.53 8.87
C TRP A 313 -41.51 -11.54 8.95
N ASP A 314 -42.61 -11.90 9.60
CA ASP A 314 -43.88 -11.15 9.66
C ASP A 314 -44.11 -10.39 10.97
N VAL A 315 -43.05 -10.16 11.76
CA VAL A 315 -43.14 -9.35 12.98
C VAL A 315 -43.64 -7.94 12.65
N SER A 316 -44.66 -7.47 13.38
CA SER A 316 -45.32 -6.17 13.13
C SER A 316 -44.42 -4.92 13.21
N TYR A 317 -43.20 -5.08 13.74
CA TYR A 317 -42.20 -4.02 13.84
C TYR A 317 -41.07 -4.15 12.81
N TYR A 318 -41.17 -5.10 11.88
CA TYR A 318 -40.22 -5.25 10.78
C TYR A 318 -40.67 -4.41 9.59
N ALA A 319 -39.75 -3.61 9.06
CA ALA A 319 -39.99 -2.72 7.94
C ALA A 319 -39.00 -2.99 6.80
N TYR A 320 -39.44 -3.73 5.79
CA TYR A 320 -38.65 -4.03 4.59
C TYR A 320 -38.31 -2.79 3.76
N THR A 321 -39.03 -1.68 3.97
CA THR A 321 -38.65 -0.37 3.39
C THR A 321 -37.30 0.11 3.91
N LYS A 322 -36.90 -0.24 5.14
CA LYS A 322 -35.55 0.06 5.65
C LYS A 322 -34.48 -0.75 4.92
N ALA A 323 -34.73 -2.05 4.72
CA ALA A 323 -33.79 -2.90 3.99
C ALA A 323 -33.65 -2.44 2.53
N LYS A 324 -34.76 -2.08 1.86
CA LYS A 324 -34.73 -1.44 0.54
C LYS A 324 -33.92 -0.14 0.56
N GLU A 325 -34.14 0.74 1.54
CA GLU A 325 -33.42 2.01 1.63
C GLU A 325 -31.91 1.80 1.77
N ALA A 326 -31.47 0.85 2.61
CA ALA A 326 -30.06 0.52 2.79
C ALA A 326 -29.45 -0.03 1.49
N ALA A 327 -30.10 -1.03 0.87
CA ALA A 327 -29.63 -1.66 -0.36
C ALA A 327 -29.59 -0.66 -1.52
N ALA A 328 -30.66 0.10 -1.75
CA ALA A 328 -30.73 1.06 -2.84
C ALA A 328 -29.72 2.20 -2.69
N SER A 329 -29.52 2.71 -1.48
CA SER A 329 -28.52 3.77 -1.24
C SER A 329 -27.10 3.26 -1.46
N ALA A 330 -26.80 2.02 -1.06
CA ALA A 330 -25.52 1.38 -1.32
C ALA A 330 -25.28 1.16 -2.82
N ILE A 331 -26.27 0.62 -3.55
CA ILE A 331 -26.18 0.46 -5.01
C ILE A 331 -25.97 1.81 -5.70
N CYS A 332 -26.67 2.88 -5.25
CA CYS A 332 -26.48 4.22 -5.80
C CYS A 332 -25.05 4.74 -5.60
N ALA A 333 -24.43 4.49 -4.43
CA ALA A 333 -23.05 4.87 -4.17
C ALA A 333 -22.06 4.04 -5.01
N ILE A 334 -22.25 2.72 -5.08
CA ILE A 334 -21.41 1.82 -5.88
C ILE A 334 -21.48 2.17 -7.37
N ALA A 335 -22.69 2.34 -7.90
CA ALA A 335 -22.89 2.70 -9.30
C ALA A 335 -22.40 4.13 -9.62
N TYR A 336 -22.47 5.05 -8.64
CA TYR A 336 -21.87 6.37 -8.79
C TYR A 336 -20.36 6.26 -8.97
N VAL A 337 -19.66 5.56 -8.08
CA VAL A 337 -18.20 5.40 -8.15
C VAL A 337 -17.81 4.59 -9.40
N GLY A 338 -18.47 3.46 -9.66
CA GLY A 338 -18.08 2.55 -10.74
C GLY A 338 -18.41 3.02 -12.16
N GLN A 339 -19.24 4.05 -12.34
CA GLN A 339 -19.53 4.64 -13.65
C GLN A 339 -18.77 5.92 -13.94
N LEU A 340 -17.88 6.38 -13.05
CA LEU A 340 -17.00 7.53 -13.31
C LEU A 340 -15.97 7.27 -14.42
N GLN A 341 -15.76 6.00 -14.79
CA GLN A 341 -14.75 5.56 -15.76
C GLN A 341 -14.87 6.09 -17.18
N SER A 342 -16.02 6.62 -17.60
CA SER A 342 -16.21 6.97 -19.02
C SER A 342 -15.52 8.26 -19.45
N GLY A 343 -14.63 8.83 -18.63
CA GLY A 343 -14.08 10.19 -18.82
C GLY A 343 -15.13 11.28 -18.70
N ASP A 344 -16.28 10.91 -18.14
CA ASP A 344 -17.38 11.79 -17.89
C ASP A 344 -17.22 12.34 -16.49
N VAL A 345 -16.80 13.61 -16.41
CA VAL A 345 -16.87 14.38 -15.17
C VAL A 345 -18.29 14.21 -14.62
N ALA A 346 -18.43 13.58 -13.45
CA ALA A 346 -19.74 13.41 -12.83
C ALA A 346 -20.39 14.79 -12.69
N ALA A 347 -21.41 15.00 -13.52
CA ALA A 347 -22.11 16.25 -13.58
C ALA A 347 -23.52 16.03 -13.05
N GLU A 348 -23.85 16.76 -12.00
CA GLU A 348 -25.21 16.74 -11.50
C GLU A 348 -26.06 17.70 -12.30
N TYR A 349 -26.97 17.13 -13.08
CA TYR A 349 -27.99 17.87 -13.79
C TYR A 349 -29.28 17.84 -12.99
N ARG A 350 -29.70 19.02 -12.52
CA ARG A 350 -30.98 19.19 -11.85
C ARG A 350 -31.83 20.22 -12.56
N ASN A 351 -32.90 19.75 -13.16
CA ASN A 351 -33.99 20.59 -13.62
C ASN A 351 -35.06 20.66 -12.53
N GLY A 352 -35.59 21.85 -12.28
CA GLY A 352 -36.56 22.04 -11.22
C GLY A 352 -37.43 23.26 -11.40
N PHE A 353 -38.39 23.38 -10.48
CA PHE A 353 -39.26 24.53 -10.36
C PHE A 353 -38.97 25.21 -9.02
N ALA A 354 -38.68 26.51 -9.05
CA ALA A 354 -38.40 27.29 -7.87
C ALA A 354 -39.56 28.26 -7.58
N THR A 355 -40.34 27.92 -6.55
CA THR A 355 -41.36 28.80 -5.99
C THR A 355 -40.73 30.05 -5.38
N ILE A 356 -41.39 31.20 -5.50
CA ILE A 356 -40.91 32.45 -4.90
C ILE A 356 -40.63 32.28 -3.40
N GLY A 357 -39.41 32.61 -2.99
CA GLY A 357 -39.03 32.66 -1.59
C GLY A 357 -38.81 31.29 -0.95
N GLU A 358 -38.95 30.18 -1.68
CA GLU A 358 -38.58 28.84 -1.22
C GLU A 358 -37.12 28.52 -1.58
N ASP A 359 -36.45 27.79 -0.69
CA ASP A 359 -35.08 27.35 -0.89
C ASP A 359 -35.11 25.93 -1.49
N VAL A 360 -34.48 25.77 -2.65
CA VAL A 360 -34.20 24.47 -3.25
C VAL A 360 -32.77 24.09 -2.86
N THR A 361 -32.62 23.00 -2.11
CA THR A 361 -31.30 22.53 -1.65
C THR A 361 -30.88 21.31 -2.46
N LEU A 362 -29.66 21.32 -2.98
CA LEU A 362 -28.99 20.18 -3.60
C LEU A 362 -27.76 19.81 -2.74
N PRO A 363 -27.78 18.66 -2.04
CA PRO A 363 -26.59 18.16 -1.36
C PRO A 363 -25.58 17.63 -2.39
N ILE A 364 -24.33 18.02 -2.21
CA ILE A 364 -23.17 17.50 -2.96
C ILE A 364 -22.12 16.97 -2.00
N THR A 365 -21.27 16.05 -2.48
CA THR A 365 -20.16 15.49 -1.69
C THR A 365 -18.88 15.68 -2.47
N VAL A 366 -17.87 16.27 -1.85
CA VAL A 366 -16.54 16.55 -2.44
C VAL A 366 -15.53 15.59 -1.80
N SER A 367 -14.76 14.82 -2.57
CA SER A 367 -13.76 13.89 -1.97
C SER A 367 -12.36 14.49 -1.81
N VAL A 368 -11.99 15.48 -2.63
CA VAL A 368 -10.66 16.12 -2.59
C VAL A 368 -10.74 17.63 -2.68
N GLU A 369 -9.67 18.32 -2.26
CA GLU A 369 -9.53 19.76 -2.47
C GLU A 369 -9.56 20.10 -3.96
N GLY A 370 -10.49 20.96 -4.38
CA GLY A 370 -10.60 21.31 -5.79
C GLY A 370 -11.76 22.25 -6.12
N PHE A 371 -12.01 22.49 -7.40
CA PHE A 371 -13.02 23.44 -7.85
C PHE A 371 -14.39 22.80 -8.06
N VAL A 372 -15.36 23.19 -7.23
CA VAL A 372 -16.79 22.99 -7.50
C VAL A 372 -17.24 24.03 -8.50
N ASN A 373 -17.60 23.60 -9.71
CA ASN A 373 -18.16 24.48 -10.74
C ASN A 373 -19.67 24.24 -10.84
N ALA A 374 -20.47 25.29 -10.66
CA ALA A 374 -21.92 25.21 -10.79
C ALA A 374 -22.43 26.27 -11.76
N THR A 375 -23.23 25.85 -12.74
CA THR A 375 -23.93 26.74 -13.68
C THR A 375 -25.42 26.60 -13.47
N LEU A 376 -26.05 27.67 -13.01
CA LEU A 376 -27.50 27.79 -12.87
C LEU A 376 -28.05 28.68 -13.98
N THR A 377 -29.06 28.21 -14.70
CA THR A 377 -29.76 28.96 -15.75
C THR A 377 -31.26 28.91 -15.55
N TRP A 378 -31.97 29.97 -15.93
CA TRP A 378 -33.43 30.05 -15.89
C TRP A 378 -33.96 30.91 -17.05
N GLU A 379 -35.21 30.72 -17.45
CA GLU A 379 -35.74 31.40 -18.65
C GLU A 379 -36.44 32.73 -18.33
N GLU A 380 -37.11 32.80 -17.19
CA GLU A 380 -37.95 33.94 -16.83
C GLU A 380 -37.12 35.15 -16.36
N ASN A 381 -37.60 36.37 -16.60
CA ASN A 381 -36.97 37.59 -16.08
C ASN A 381 -37.21 37.72 -14.57
N THR A 382 -36.51 36.88 -13.80
CA THR A 382 -36.53 36.81 -12.33
C THR A 382 -35.11 36.89 -11.79
N THR A 383 -34.99 37.08 -10.47
CA THR A 383 -33.69 37.14 -9.79
C THR A 383 -33.49 35.87 -8.99
N PHE A 384 -32.37 35.19 -9.19
CA PHE A 384 -31.98 34.03 -8.40
C PHE A 384 -30.81 34.36 -7.48
N ARG A 385 -30.79 33.69 -6.34
CA ARG A 385 -29.62 33.58 -5.47
C ARG A 385 -29.16 32.14 -5.46
N ALA A 386 -27.87 31.93 -5.68
CA ALA A 386 -27.20 30.66 -5.40
C ALA A 386 -26.26 30.86 -4.20
N GLN A 387 -26.31 29.92 -3.25
CA GLN A 387 -25.41 29.86 -2.10
C GLN A 387 -24.76 28.47 -2.07
N LEU A 388 -23.52 28.41 -1.58
CA LEU A 388 -22.87 27.18 -1.16
C LEU A 388 -22.62 27.24 0.34
N ARG A 389 -23.02 26.18 1.05
CA ARG A 389 -22.71 25.99 2.46
C ARG A 389 -21.87 24.74 2.65
N ASP A 390 -20.91 24.81 3.55
CA ASP A 390 -20.11 23.66 3.96
C ASP A 390 -20.89 22.72 4.90
N SER A 391 -20.21 21.68 5.36
CA SER A 391 -20.73 20.65 6.27
C SER A 391 -21.20 21.20 7.62
N SER A 392 -20.65 22.33 8.08
CA SER A 392 -21.08 23.02 9.29
C SER A 392 -22.33 23.89 9.09
N GLY A 393 -22.74 24.08 7.84
CA GLY A 393 -23.80 25.00 7.43
C GLY A 393 -23.32 26.44 7.29
N GLN A 394 -22.02 26.72 7.40
CA GLN A 394 -21.45 28.04 7.18
C GLN A 394 -21.54 28.40 5.70
N LEU A 395 -21.92 29.65 5.40
CA LEU A 395 -21.97 30.18 4.04
C LEU A 395 -20.53 30.41 3.55
N VAL A 396 -20.14 29.70 2.50
CA VAL A 396 -18.78 29.79 1.92
C VAL A 396 -18.79 30.51 0.57
N TYR A 397 -19.91 30.48 -0.16
CA TYR A 397 -20.06 31.19 -1.42
C TYR A 397 -21.49 31.70 -1.59
N GLN A 398 -21.66 32.87 -2.20
CA GLN A 398 -22.97 33.41 -2.56
C GLN A 398 -22.87 34.24 -3.83
N ARG A 399 -23.84 34.08 -4.73
CA ARG A 399 -24.03 34.93 -5.88
C ARG A 399 -25.52 35.21 -6.12
N VAL A 400 -25.85 36.41 -6.59
CA VAL A 400 -27.21 36.84 -6.92
C VAL A 400 -27.16 37.48 -8.28
N GLU A 401 -27.98 37.01 -9.21
CA GLU A 401 -28.04 37.57 -10.56
C GLU A 401 -29.47 37.62 -11.07
N SER A 402 -29.70 38.48 -12.06
CA SER A 402 -30.99 38.70 -12.71
C SER A 402 -30.91 38.54 -14.23
N ASP A 403 -29.77 38.07 -14.76
CA ASP A 403 -29.45 37.98 -16.19
C ASP A 403 -29.55 36.53 -16.72
N ASN A 404 -30.44 35.74 -16.13
CA ASN A 404 -30.78 34.37 -16.54
C ASN A 404 -29.66 33.34 -16.38
N LYS A 405 -28.51 33.72 -15.80
CA LYS A 405 -27.37 32.80 -15.59
C LYS A 405 -26.54 33.16 -14.36
N ILE A 406 -26.27 32.17 -13.51
CA ILE A 406 -25.24 32.24 -12.48
C ILE A 406 -24.17 31.20 -12.82
N VAL A 407 -22.93 31.65 -12.93
CA VAL A 407 -21.75 30.77 -12.95
C VAL A 407 -21.03 30.92 -11.62
N ALA A 408 -20.87 29.81 -10.91
CA ALA A 408 -20.15 29.73 -9.65
C ALA A 408 -18.94 28.81 -9.82
N LYS A 409 -17.78 29.28 -9.36
CA LYS A 409 -16.55 28.49 -9.25
C LYS A 409 -16.02 28.71 -7.85
N TYR A 410 -16.06 27.67 -7.03
CA TYR A 410 -15.61 27.72 -5.63
C TYR A 410 -14.57 26.63 -5.41
N ARG A 411 -13.44 27.00 -4.79
CA ARG A 411 -12.41 26.03 -4.39
C ARG A 411 -12.77 25.45 -3.02
N ALA A 412 -13.26 24.21 -3.00
CA ALA A 412 -13.47 23.47 -1.77
C ALA A 412 -12.11 23.09 -1.18
N LEU A 413 -11.88 23.46 0.08
CA LEU A 413 -10.60 23.24 0.78
C LEU A 413 -10.64 22.03 1.72
N VAL A 414 -11.83 21.48 1.95
CA VAL A 414 -12.03 20.37 2.88
C VAL A 414 -12.99 19.39 2.21
N PRO A 415 -12.62 18.10 2.11
CA PRO A 415 -13.53 17.04 1.72
C PRO A 415 -14.77 16.98 2.61
N GLY A 416 -15.89 16.52 2.05
CA GLY A 416 -17.13 16.35 2.79
C GLY A 416 -18.37 16.89 2.09
N PRO A 417 -19.48 17.00 2.83
CA PRO A 417 -20.76 17.36 2.27
C PRO A 417 -20.90 18.88 2.19
N TYR A 418 -21.42 19.35 1.05
CA TYR A 418 -21.80 20.74 0.82
C TYR A 418 -23.25 20.82 0.37
N ASN A 419 -23.86 21.99 0.55
CA ASN A 419 -25.23 22.24 0.13
C ASN A 419 -25.27 23.45 -0.82
N ILE A 420 -25.68 23.20 -2.07
CA ILE A 420 -26.05 24.26 -3.01
C ILE A 420 -27.50 24.65 -2.73
N ILE A 421 -27.72 25.91 -2.35
CA ILE A 421 -29.04 26.45 -2.06
C ILE A 421 -29.39 27.47 -3.13
N ILE A 422 -30.46 27.18 -3.85
CA ILE A 422 -31.03 28.05 -4.88
C ILE A 422 -32.29 28.68 -4.31
N ARG A 423 -32.40 30.00 -4.41
CA ARG A 423 -33.59 30.74 -4.00
C ARG A 423 -34.05 31.69 -5.10
N ASN A 424 -35.32 31.57 -5.49
CA ASN A 424 -35.97 32.54 -6.35
C ASN A 424 -36.36 33.77 -5.53
N LEU A 425 -35.72 34.91 -5.82
CA LEU A 425 -35.94 36.20 -5.16
C LEU A 425 -36.87 37.14 -5.95
N GLY A 426 -37.31 36.74 -7.15
CA GLY A 426 -38.15 37.60 -7.97
C GLY A 426 -39.63 37.52 -7.64
N GLY A 427 -40.44 38.03 -8.57
CA GLY A 427 -41.88 38.20 -8.39
C GLY A 427 -42.76 37.10 -8.95
N ASN A 428 -42.18 36.13 -9.68
CA ASN A 428 -42.89 35.00 -10.30
C ASN A 428 -42.10 33.71 -10.04
N ASP A 429 -42.81 32.60 -9.96
CA ASP A 429 -42.18 31.28 -9.98
C ASP A 429 -41.48 31.05 -11.33
N SER A 430 -40.46 30.20 -11.34
CA SER A 430 -39.58 30.04 -12.49
C SER A 430 -38.99 28.64 -12.53
N THR A 431 -38.76 28.13 -13.74
CA THR A 431 -38.00 26.90 -13.94
C THR A 431 -36.50 27.20 -13.96
N PHE A 432 -35.71 26.25 -13.45
CA PHE A 432 -34.26 26.36 -13.47
C PHE A 432 -33.61 25.05 -13.92
N ALA A 433 -32.43 25.18 -14.49
CA ALA A 433 -31.51 24.10 -14.78
C ALA A 433 -30.18 24.39 -14.06
N LEU A 434 -29.72 23.43 -13.26
CA LEU A 434 -28.44 23.46 -12.57
C LEU A 434 -27.56 22.35 -13.12
N ASN A 435 -26.33 22.69 -13.48
CA ASN A 435 -25.25 21.75 -13.79
C ASN A 435 -24.13 21.96 -12.77
N VAL A 436 -23.67 20.90 -12.10
CA VAL A 436 -22.58 20.94 -11.11
C VAL A 436 -21.53 19.90 -11.44
N THR A 437 -20.27 20.31 -11.56
CA THR A 437 -19.12 19.41 -11.61
C THR A 437 -18.32 19.52 -10.31
N ILE A 438 -17.87 18.39 -9.79
CA ILE A 438 -17.21 18.27 -8.48
C ILE A 438 -15.88 17.56 -8.68
N PRO A 439 -14.79 17.96 -7.98
CA PRO A 439 -13.56 17.19 -7.98
C PRO A 439 -13.76 15.91 -7.17
N ASN A 440 -13.46 14.79 -7.81
CA ASN A 440 -13.43 13.47 -7.19
C ASN A 440 -12.00 12.93 -7.25
N ASP A 441 -11.74 11.98 -6.36
CA ASP A 441 -10.47 11.33 -6.04
C ASP A 441 -10.93 10.13 -5.22
N CYS A 442 -11.06 9.00 -5.91
CA CYS A 442 -11.75 7.80 -5.46
C CYS A 442 -10.89 6.94 -4.53
N ASP A 443 -9.61 6.82 -4.85
CA ASP A 443 -8.60 6.00 -4.21
C ASP A 443 -7.87 6.77 -3.08
N GLY A 444 -7.79 8.10 -3.19
CA GLY A 444 -7.35 9.00 -2.12
C GLY A 444 -5.86 9.34 -2.14
N ASP A 445 -5.19 9.21 -3.29
CA ASP A 445 -3.75 9.48 -3.43
C ASP A 445 -3.43 10.98 -3.57
N GLY A 446 -4.40 11.79 -4.00
CA GLY A 446 -4.29 13.23 -4.18
C GLY A 446 -4.42 13.71 -5.63
N ILE A 447 -4.39 12.79 -6.60
CA ILE A 447 -4.74 13.05 -8.00
C ILE A 447 -6.26 13.01 -8.12
N THR A 448 -6.83 13.85 -9.00
CA THR A 448 -8.27 13.80 -9.23
C THR A 448 -8.61 12.77 -10.29
N ASP A 449 -9.77 12.10 -10.20
CA ASP A 449 -10.19 11.07 -11.17
C ASP A 449 -10.08 11.52 -12.65
N ILE A 450 -10.23 12.82 -12.91
CA ILE A 450 -10.11 13.40 -14.26
C ILE A 450 -8.66 13.54 -14.70
N ASP A 451 -7.76 13.86 -13.76
CA ASP A 451 -6.32 13.97 -14.02
C ASP A 451 -5.69 12.58 -14.16
N GLU A 452 -6.13 11.60 -13.35
CA GLU A 452 -5.72 10.18 -13.48
C GLU A 452 -6.02 9.62 -14.86
N LEU A 453 -7.21 9.91 -15.38
CA LEU A 453 -7.56 9.49 -16.74
C LEU A 453 -6.66 10.10 -17.82
N ASP A 454 -6.25 11.36 -17.64
CA ASP A 454 -5.33 12.04 -18.56
C ASP A 454 -3.90 11.47 -18.45
N LEU A 455 -3.51 10.97 -17.28
CA LEU A 455 -2.23 10.30 -17.00
C LEU A 455 -2.22 8.83 -17.45
N GLY A 456 -3.39 8.19 -17.52
CA GLY A 456 -3.52 6.76 -17.79
C GLY A 456 -3.39 5.89 -16.54
N THR A 457 -3.44 6.49 -15.35
CA THR A 457 -3.44 5.81 -14.06
C THR A 457 -4.84 5.32 -13.67
N SER A 458 -4.91 4.50 -12.62
CA SER A 458 -6.11 3.84 -12.15
C SER A 458 -6.82 4.66 -11.07
N MET A 459 -7.99 5.19 -11.41
CA MET A 459 -8.91 5.88 -10.50
C MET A 459 -9.43 5.11 -9.27
N TYR A 460 -8.95 3.89 -9.02
CA TYR A 460 -9.39 3.05 -7.91
C TYR A 460 -8.23 2.47 -7.10
N LEU A 461 -6.99 2.72 -7.51
CA LEU A 461 -5.79 2.15 -6.92
C LEU A 461 -4.82 3.28 -6.65
N LEU A 462 -4.30 3.33 -5.42
CA LEU A 462 -3.28 4.31 -5.07
C LEU A 462 -1.98 4.12 -5.84
N ASP A 463 -1.73 2.89 -6.27
CA ASP A 463 -0.52 2.40 -6.92
C ASP A 463 -0.99 1.63 -8.15
N SER A 464 -0.84 2.27 -9.31
CA SER A 464 -1.40 1.83 -10.57
C SER A 464 -0.67 0.66 -11.22
N ASP A 465 0.64 0.56 -11.02
CA ASP A 465 1.49 -0.49 -11.58
C ASP A 465 1.96 -1.54 -10.56
N ALA A 466 1.61 -1.34 -9.28
CA ALA A 466 1.82 -2.23 -8.16
C ALA A 466 3.30 -2.45 -7.78
N ASP A 467 4.12 -1.42 -7.90
CA ASP A 467 5.54 -1.45 -7.52
C ASP A 467 5.80 -1.10 -6.04
N GLY A 468 4.82 -0.47 -5.37
CA GLY A 468 4.88 -0.05 -3.96
C GLY A 468 4.94 1.46 -3.74
N LEU A 469 5.02 2.27 -4.79
CA LEU A 469 4.86 3.71 -4.76
C LEU A 469 3.44 4.11 -5.19
N ASN A 470 2.96 5.25 -4.69
CA ASN A 470 1.65 5.74 -5.08
C ASN A 470 1.77 6.80 -6.19
N ASP A 471 0.77 6.90 -7.04
CA ASP A 471 0.86 7.65 -8.30
C ASP A 471 1.22 9.13 -8.09
N ASP A 472 0.55 9.84 -7.16
CA ASP A 472 0.90 11.25 -6.82
C ASP A 472 2.37 11.40 -6.36
N PHE A 473 2.89 10.40 -5.65
CA PHE A 473 4.25 10.45 -5.13
C PHE A 473 5.29 10.26 -6.23
N GLU A 474 5.08 9.29 -7.12
CA GLU A 474 5.94 9.04 -8.27
C GLU A 474 6.04 10.27 -9.17
N LEU A 475 4.91 10.90 -9.48
CA LEU A 475 4.89 12.17 -10.21
C LEU A 475 5.69 13.27 -9.48
N GLY A 476 5.66 13.26 -8.15
CA GLY A 476 6.41 14.18 -7.29
C GLY A 476 7.93 13.99 -7.35
N ILE A 477 8.40 12.76 -7.60
CA ILE A 477 9.83 12.40 -7.69
C ILE A 477 10.31 12.19 -9.13
N GLY A 478 9.40 12.22 -10.11
CA GLY A 478 9.69 12.19 -11.55
C GLY A 478 9.53 10.83 -12.23
N GLY A 479 9.01 9.82 -11.52
CA GLY A 479 8.69 8.49 -12.06
C GLY A 479 7.47 8.51 -12.99
N ASP A 480 7.24 7.41 -13.68
CA ASP A 480 6.06 7.11 -14.50
C ASP A 480 5.13 6.17 -13.71
N PRO A 481 4.01 6.66 -13.16
CA PRO A 481 3.09 5.88 -12.31
C PRO A 481 2.32 4.79 -13.06
N THR A 482 2.71 4.48 -14.30
CA THR A 482 2.15 3.40 -15.10
C THR A 482 3.19 2.35 -15.47
N SER A 483 4.42 2.47 -14.94
CA SER A 483 5.56 1.62 -15.20
C SER A 483 6.35 1.37 -13.92
N ALA A 484 6.21 0.16 -13.38
CA ALA A 484 6.91 -0.28 -12.16
C ALA A 484 8.46 -0.24 -12.22
N ASP A 485 9.00 0.04 -13.41
CA ASP A 485 10.41 0.24 -13.74
C ASP A 485 10.43 1.37 -14.79
N SER A 486 10.56 2.61 -14.34
CA SER A 486 10.35 3.82 -15.13
C SER A 486 11.40 4.02 -16.21
N ASP A 487 12.64 3.63 -15.97
CA ASP A 487 13.74 3.78 -16.91
C ASP A 487 14.17 2.48 -17.62
N GLY A 488 13.61 1.35 -17.20
CA GLY A 488 13.69 0.06 -17.88
C GLY A 488 15.02 -0.65 -17.63
N ASP A 489 15.65 -0.43 -16.49
CA ASP A 489 16.97 -0.96 -16.14
C ASP A 489 16.92 -2.31 -15.39
N GLY A 490 15.74 -2.68 -14.89
CA GLY A 490 15.46 -3.90 -14.14
C GLY A 490 15.31 -3.74 -12.63
N ALA A 491 15.55 -2.56 -12.06
CA ALA A 491 15.12 -2.19 -10.71
C ALA A 491 13.64 -1.79 -10.71
N LEU A 492 12.97 -1.95 -9.57
CA LEU A 492 11.66 -1.33 -9.37
C LEU A 492 11.84 0.09 -8.86
N ASP A 493 10.97 1.02 -9.24
CA ASP A 493 11.04 2.41 -8.79
C ASP A 493 11.01 2.53 -7.26
N TYR A 494 10.23 1.66 -6.59
CA TYR A 494 10.26 1.53 -5.12
C TYR A 494 11.65 1.19 -4.56
N ASP A 495 12.35 0.23 -5.17
CA ASP A 495 13.68 -0.20 -4.72
C ASP A 495 14.72 0.90 -4.98
N GLU A 496 14.63 1.58 -6.12
CA GLU A 496 15.46 2.75 -6.44
C GLU A 496 15.24 3.88 -5.45
N TYR A 497 13.99 4.19 -5.11
CA TYR A 497 13.65 5.18 -4.10
C TYR A 497 14.27 4.85 -2.73
N LEU A 498 14.30 3.56 -2.34
CA LEU A 498 14.91 3.12 -1.09
C LEU A 498 16.44 3.22 -1.11
N LEU A 499 17.07 2.91 -2.24
CA LEU A 499 18.52 2.98 -2.44
C LEU A 499 19.00 4.42 -2.70
N GLY A 500 18.11 5.30 -3.15
CA GLY A 500 18.42 6.68 -3.52
C GLY A 500 18.98 6.83 -4.92
N SER A 501 18.81 5.81 -5.78
CA SER A 501 19.08 5.89 -7.21
C SER A 501 17.97 6.64 -7.95
N SER A 502 18.14 6.83 -9.25
CA SER A 502 17.32 7.72 -10.05
C SER A 502 16.37 6.96 -10.96
N LEU A 503 15.06 7.08 -10.70
CA LEU A 503 13.95 6.51 -11.49
C LEU A 503 13.86 6.94 -12.97
N GLN A 504 14.81 7.74 -13.46
CA GLN A 504 14.86 8.19 -14.86
C GLN A 504 16.21 7.91 -15.52
N LEU A 505 17.17 7.35 -14.78
CA LEU A 505 18.54 7.11 -15.21
C LEU A 505 18.89 5.68 -14.88
N ASN A 506 18.90 4.85 -15.93
CA ASN A 506 19.19 3.42 -15.87
C ASN A 506 20.62 3.06 -15.40
N ASP A 507 21.41 4.04 -14.97
CA ASP A 507 22.82 3.99 -14.55
C ASP A 507 23.07 5.34 -13.84
N THR A 508 22.79 5.37 -12.54
CA THR A 508 22.70 6.59 -11.74
C THR A 508 24.07 7.23 -11.52
N ASP A 509 25.11 6.44 -11.30
CA ASP A 509 26.45 6.92 -10.99
C ASP A 509 27.38 7.03 -12.22
N GLY A 510 27.01 6.37 -13.32
CA GLY A 510 27.68 6.41 -14.61
C GLY A 510 28.91 5.51 -14.72
N ASP A 511 29.02 4.44 -13.93
CA ASP A 511 30.11 3.47 -14.01
C ASP A 511 29.95 2.47 -15.19
N GLY A 512 28.72 2.32 -15.69
CA GLY A 512 28.34 1.48 -16.82
C GLY A 512 27.62 0.18 -16.47
N ILE A 513 27.45 -0.14 -15.19
CA ILE A 513 26.48 -1.13 -14.70
C ILE A 513 25.10 -0.44 -14.60
N LEU A 514 24.02 -1.20 -14.75
CA LEU A 514 22.67 -0.68 -14.57
C LEU A 514 22.30 -0.80 -13.09
N ASP A 515 21.54 0.14 -12.54
CA ASP A 515 21.18 0.17 -11.11
C ASP A 515 20.46 -1.13 -10.69
N GLY A 516 19.55 -1.63 -11.55
CA GLY A 516 18.90 -2.93 -11.36
C GLY A 516 19.86 -4.12 -11.32
N MET A 517 20.97 -4.07 -12.05
CA MET A 517 22.01 -5.09 -12.00
C MET A 517 22.89 -4.95 -10.75
N GLU A 518 23.19 -3.73 -10.34
CA GLU A 518 23.91 -3.46 -9.09
C GLU A 518 23.15 -3.96 -7.87
N ALA A 519 21.83 -3.74 -7.84
CA ALA A 519 20.96 -4.28 -6.81
C ALA A 519 21.02 -5.83 -6.73
N GLU A 520 21.17 -6.53 -7.86
CA GLU A 520 21.36 -8.00 -7.90
C GLU A 520 22.75 -8.41 -7.40
N LEU A 521 23.79 -7.65 -7.73
CA LEU A 521 25.16 -7.87 -7.28
C LEU A 521 25.39 -7.49 -5.81
N GLY A 522 24.54 -6.60 -5.28
CA GLY A 522 24.66 -6.01 -3.96
C GLY A 522 25.56 -4.76 -3.91
N SER A 523 25.99 -4.23 -5.06
CA SER A 523 26.68 -2.94 -5.14
C SER A 523 25.73 -1.76 -4.90
N ASP A 524 26.29 -0.58 -4.62
CA ASP A 524 25.53 0.65 -4.39
C ASP A 524 25.41 1.44 -5.70
N PRO A 525 24.20 1.53 -6.30
CA PRO A 525 23.99 2.18 -7.60
C PRO A 525 24.24 3.70 -7.62
N THR A 526 24.62 4.27 -6.47
CA THR A 526 24.94 5.69 -6.35
C THR A 526 26.45 5.94 -6.24
N LEU A 527 27.27 4.88 -6.28
CA LEU A 527 28.71 4.91 -6.04
C LEU A 527 29.49 4.09 -7.08
N VAL A 528 30.22 4.81 -7.95
CA VAL A 528 31.09 4.23 -8.99
C VAL A 528 32.11 3.19 -8.46
N ASP A 529 32.40 3.23 -7.17
CA ASP A 529 33.32 2.34 -6.45
C ASP A 529 32.66 2.09 -5.07
N THR A 530 31.94 0.98 -4.97
CA THR A 530 31.05 0.68 -3.84
C THR A 530 31.84 0.43 -2.56
N ASP A 531 32.91 -0.35 -2.62
CA ASP A 531 33.70 -0.72 -1.45
C ASP A 531 34.88 0.22 -1.14
N GLY A 532 35.21 1.10 -2.08
CA GLY A 532 36.15 2.21 -1.93
C GLY A 532 37.60 1.81 -2.04
N ASP A 533 37.92 0.70 -2.70
CA ASP A 533 39.28 0.15 -2.83
C ASP A 533 40.10 0.79 -3.98
N GLY A 534 39.43 1.57 -4.83
CA GLY A 534 40.01 2.30 -5.96
C GLY A 534 39.87 1.61 -7.32
N LEU A 535 39.19 0.47 -7.42
CA LEU A 535 38.60 -0.06 -8.65
C LEU A 535 37.13 0.39 -8.75
N ASP A 536 36.65 0.59 -9.97
CA ASP A 536 35.21 0.81 -10.17
C ASP A 536 34.49 -0.53 -10.31
N ASP A 537 33.21 -0.57 -9.93
CA ASP A 537 32.42 -1.80 -9.86
C ASP A 537 32.36 -2.50 -11.23
N TRP A 538 32.31 -1.72 -12.31
CA TRP A 538 32.44 -2.24 -13.68
C TRP A 538 33.73 -3.03 -13.91
N ASN A 539 34.90 -2.51 -13.52
CA ASN A 539 36.17 -3.20 -13.70
C ASN A 539 36.27 -4.43 -12.82
N GLU A 540 35.76 -4.37 -11.60
CA GLU A 540 35.72 -5.53 -10.71
C GLU A 540 34.86 -6.63 -11.30
N THR A 541 33.64 -6.30 -11.75
CA THR A 541 32.68 -7.26 -12.28
C THR A 541 33.09 -7.88 -13.62
N TYR A 542 33.67 -7.08 -14.53
CA TYR A 542 33.90 -7.51 -15.92
C TYR A 542 35.36 -7.63 -16.35
N SER A 543 36.30 -6.95 -15.68
CA SER A 543 37.73 -6.97 -16.04
C SER A 543 38.54 -7.90 -15.13
N TYR A 544 38.38 -7.76 -13.81
CA TYR A 544 39.20 -8.45 -12.80
C TYR A 544 38.50 -9.64 -12.14
N LEU A 545 37.17 -9.69 -12.22
CA LEU A 545 36.31 -10.72 -11.60
C LEU A 545 36.43 -10.75 -10.07
N THR A 546 36.72 -9.60 -9.46
CA THR A 546 36.70 -9.34 -8.02
C THR A 546 35.29 -8.99 -7.56
N SER A 547 35.10 -8.80 -6.26
CA SER A 547 33.80 -8.51 -5.65
C SER A 547 33.66 -7.02 -5.35
N SER A 548 32.78 -6.31 -6.05
CA SER A 548 32.53 -4.86 -5.86
C SER A 548 32.05 -4.42 -4.47
N VAL A 549 31.68 -5.37 -3.62
CA VAL A 549 31.25 -5.12 -2.24
C VAL A 549 32.30 -5.50 -1.20
N SER A 550 33.51 -5.88 -1.63
CA SER A 550 34.55 -6.43 -0.79
C SER A 550 35.92 -5.98 -1.27
N SER A 551 36.46 -4.96 -0.60
CA SER A 551 37.73 -4.31 -0.95
C SER A 551 38.98 -5.22 -0.98
N ASP A 552 38.84 -6.50 -0.62
CA ASP A 552 39.89 -7.53 -0.53
C ASP A 552 39.19 -8.88 -0.80
N THR A 553 39.13 -9.28 -2.07
CA THR A 553 38.32 -10.42 -2.54
C THR A 553 38.90 -11.76 -2.07
N ASP A 554 40.22 -11.90 -2.02
CA ASP A 554 40.89 -13.15 -1.66
C ASP A 554 41.28 -13.25 -0.18
N SER A 555 41.08 -12.16 0.57
CA SER A 555 41.27 -12.05 2.01
C SER A 555 42.70 -12.23 2.49
N ASP A 556 43.69 -11.80 1.70
CA ASP A 556 45.11 -11.81 2.07
C ASP A 556 45.53 -10.56 2.88
N GLY A 557 44.71 -9.51 2.85
CA GLY A 557 44.90 -8.25 3.54
C GLY A 557 45.51 -7.12 2.70
N LEU A 558 45.68 -7.30 1.40
CA LEU A 558 45.82 -6.24 0.40
C LEU A 558 44.45 -5.92 -0.23
N GLU A 559 44.29 -4.66 -0.65
CA GLU A 559 43.06 -4.24 -1.34
C GLU A 559 43.16 -4.59 -2.84
N ASP A 560 42.06 -5.03 -3.49
CA ASP A 560 42.11 -5.52 -4.87
C ASP A 560 42.63 -4.42 -5.82
N GLY A 561 42.18 -3.18 -5.63
CA GLY A 561 42.66 -2.02 -6.36
C GLY A 561 44.14 -1.71 -6.16
N PHE A 562 44.67 -1.99 -4.98
CA PHE A 562 46.11 -1.91 -4.76
C PHE A 562 46.85 -2.99 -5.55
N GLU A 563 46.41 -4.25 -5.45
CA GLU A 563 47.01 -5.39 -6.13
C GLU A 563 47.05 -5.22 -7.64
N VAL A 564 45.93 -4.80 -8.25
CA VAL A 564 45.84 -4.47 -9.67
C VAL A 564 46.82 -3.37 -10.05
N SER A 565 46.99 -2.34 -9.20
CA SER A 565 47.90 -1.22 -9.47
C SER A 565 49.38 -1.62 -9.48
N VAL A 566 49.76 -2.65 -8.71
CA VAL A 566 51.12 -3.18 -8.63
C VAL A 566 51.35 -4.42 -9.51
N GLY A 567 50.29 -4.98 -10.09
CA GLY A 567 50.34 -6.11 -11.02
C GLY A 567 50.27 -7.49 -10.35
N LEU A 568 49.78 -7.55 -9.11
CA LEU A 568 49.44 -8.77 -8.38
C LEU A 568 48.09 -9.33 -8.85
N ASN A 569 47.72 -10.50 -8.35
CA ASN A 569 46.48 -11.20 -8.70
C ASN A 569 45.46 -11.13 -7.55
N PRO A 570 44.45 -10.25 -7.62
CA PRO A 570 43.48 -10.02 -6.53
C PRO A 570 42.50 -11.18 -6.26
N LEU A 571 42.71 -12.33 -6.92
CA LEU A 571 41.93 -13.55 -6.74
C LEU A 571 42.76 -14.67 -6.10
N SER A 572 43.99 -14.37 -5.68
CA SER A 572 44.94 -15.35 -5.18
C SER A 572 45.80 -14.71 -4.08
N PRO A 573 45.68 -15.17 -2.83
CA PRO A 573 46.39 -14.56 -1.69
C PRO A 573 47.91 -14.82 -1.72
N ASP A 574 48.40 -15.38 -2.82
CA ASP A 574 49.77 -15.80 -3.14
C ASP A 574 49.86 -15.80 -4.68
N SER A 575 50.37 -14.72 -5.25
CA SER A 575 50.36 -14.42 -6.68
C SER A 575 51.33 -15.29 -7.48
N ASP A 576 52.46 -15.67 -6.90
CA ASP A 576 53.50 -16.47 -7.56
C ASP A 576 53.48 -17.97 -7.19
N GLY A 577 52.71 -18.33 -6.16
CA GLY A 577 52.41 -19.69 -5.74
C GLY A 577 53.54 -20.36 -4.96
N ASP A 578 54.38 -19.59 -4.26
CA ASP A 578 55.51 -20.12 -3.50
C ASP A 578 55.15 -20.56 -2.05
N GLY A 579 54.00 -20.10 -1.55
CA GLY A 579 53.47 -20.40 -0.22
C GLY A 579 53.59 -19.28 0.81
N LEU A 580 54.16 -18.12 0.46
CA LEU A 580 54.00 -16.85 1.19
C LEU A 580 52.80 -16.08 0.64
N SER A 581 52.20 -15.21 1.47
CA SER A 581 51.12 -14.34 0.98
C SER A 581 51.68 -13.04 0.42
N ASP A 582 50.97 -12.43 -0.52
CA ASP A 582 51.41 -11.19 -1.16
C ASP A 582 51.62 -10.08 -0.12
N LEU A 583 50.72 -9.96 0.86
CA LEU A 583 50.90 -9.06 2.01
C LEU A 583 52.20 -9.34 2.78
N PHE A 584 52.54 -10.61 3.02
CA PHE A 584 53.75 -10.98 3.76
C PHE A 584 55.00 -10.54 3.00
N GLU A 585 55.03 -10.84 1.71
CA GLU A 585 56.16 -10.51 0.85
C GLU A 585 56.34 -9.00 0.72
N PHE A 586 55.24 -8.28 0.50
CA PHE A 586 55.24 -6.82 0.43
C PHE A 586 55.79 -6.17 1.71
N LEU A 587 55.36 -6.66 2.89
CA LEU A 587 55.84 -6.15 4.18
C LEU A 587 57.32 -6.48 4.48
N ASN A 588 57.85 -7.55 3.89
CA ASN A 588 59.23 -8.01 4.09
C ASN A 588 60.19 -7.62 2.95
N PHE A 589 59.75 -6.79 2.00
CA PHE A 589 60.54 -6.35 0.83
C PHE A 589 60.96 -7.52 -0.09
N LEU A 590 60.14 -8.58 -0.14
CA LEU A 590 60.25 -9.65 -1.13
C LEU A 590 59.48 -9.24 -2.40
N ASN A 591 59.63 -10.01 -3.47
CA ASN A 591 58.97 -9.78 -4.74
C ASN A 591 57.80 -10.76 -4.92
N PRO A 592 56.54 -10.35 -4.70
CA PRO A 592 55.38 -11.25 -4.73
C PRO A 592 54.98 -11.76 -6.14
N LEU A 593 55.80 -11.44 -7.15
CA LEU A 593 55.66 -11.96 -8.52
C LEU A 593 56.79 -12.93 -8.88
N SER A 594 57.63 -13.30 -7.91
CA SER A 594 58.82 -14.10 -8.11
C SER A 594 59.07 -14.97 -6.90
N ASN A 595 58.76 -16.25 -7.06
CA ASN A 595 58.94 -17.29 -6.06
C ASN A 595 60.38 -17.50 -5.57
N ASP A 596 61.34 -16.71 -6.06
CA ASP A 596 62.77 -16.70 -5.77
C ASP A 596 63.23 -15.24 -6.00
N THR A 597 63.21 -14.41 -4.96
CA THR A 597 63.43 -12.97 -5.04
C THR A 597 64.86 -12.61 -5.42
N ASP A 598 65.85 -13.38 -4.96
CA ASP A 598 67.27 -13.11 -5.19
C ASP A 598 67.91 -13.96 -6.30
N GLY A 599 67.19 -14.97 -6.80
CA GLY A 599 67.52 -15.76 -7.98
C GLY A 599 68.56 -16.84 -7.73
N ASP A 600 68.68 -17.34 -6.51
CA ASP A 600 69.72 -18.30 -6.11
C ASP A 600 69.32 -19.78 -6.32
N GLY A 601 68.02 -20.03 -6.56
CA GLY A 601 67.44 -21.33 -6.86
C GLY A 601 66.65 -22.00 -5.72
N TRP A 602 66.54 -21.38 -4.55
CA TRP A 602 65.52 -21.71 -3.55
C TRP A 602 64.31 -20.77 -3.66
N SER A 603 63.19 -21.16 -3.05
CA SER A 603 62.04 -20.27 -2.99
C SER A 603 62.00 -19.45 -1.72
N ASP A 604 61.39 -18.27 -1.77
CA ASP A 604 61.34 -17.36 -0.63
C ASP A 604 60.67 -18.03 0.58
N ALA A 605 59.56 -18.75 0.36
CA ALA A 605 58.89 -19.55 1.38
C ALA A 605 59.81 -20.58 2.05
N TYR A 606 60.69 -21.23 1.27
CA TYR A 606 61.64 -22.19 1.79
C TYR A 606 62.66 -21.49 2.68
N GLU A 607 63.21 -20.38 2.21
CA GLU A 607 64.22 -19.64 2.96
C GLU A 607 63.66 -19.09 4.28
N VAL A 608 62.42 -18.59 4.29
CA VAL A 608 61.71 -18.18 5.51
C VAL A 608 61.54 -19.37 6.48
N GLU A 609 61.10 -20.53 6.00
CA GLU A 609 60.94 -21.74 6.85
C GLU A 609 62.26 -22.19 7.49
N PHE A 610 63.36 -22.08 6.75
CA PHE A 610 64.69 -22.53 7.17
C PHE A 610 65.57 -21.43 7.76
N CYS A 611 65.04 -20.22 7.99
CA CYS A 611 65.78 -19.08 8.56
C CYS A 611 66.99 -18.61 7.71
N MET A 612 66.87 -18.72 6.40
CA MET A 612 67.78 -18.11 5.41
C MET A 612 67.25 -16.73 5.02
N SER A 613 68.00 -15.98 4.20
CA SER A 613 67.66 -14.62 3.81
C SER A 613 67.18 -14.57 2.35
N PRO A 614 65.86 -14.47 2.08
CA PRO A 614 65.31 -14.49 0.71
C PRO A 614 65.65 -13.27 -0.16
N THR A 615 66.47 -12.37 0.35
CA THR A 615 66.93 -11.16 -0.36
C THR A 615 68.45 -11.20 -0.60
N SER A 616 69.11 -12.30 -0.26
CA SER A 616 70.54 -12.46 -0.30
C SER A 616 70.89 -13.87 -0.79
N ALA A 617 71.28 -13.94 -2.07
CA ALA A 617 71.70 -15.16 -2.76
C ALA A 617 73.00 -15.80 -2.21
N ASP A 618 73.41 -15.48 -0.98
CA ASP A 618 74.54 -15.95 -0.17
C ASP A 618 74.26 -15.43 1.24
N THR A 619 73.45 -16.16 2.02
CA THR A 619 72.92 -15.72 3.32
C THR A 619 74.04 -15.43 4.33
N ASP A 620 75.12 -16.20 4.30
CA ASP A 620 76.22 -16.06 5.24
C ASP A 620 77.39 -15.19 4.74
N GLY A 621 77.46 -14.93 3.43
CA GLY A 621 78.42 -14.05 2.78
C GLY A 621 79.78 -14.69 2.47
N ASP A 622 79.88 -16.02 2.36
CA ASP A 622 81.15 -16.74 2.12
C ASP A 622 81.55 -16.83 0.64
N GLY A 623 80.62 -16.49 -0.25
CA GLY A 623 80.78 -16.44 -1.70
C GLY A 623 80.21 -17.64 -2.46
N ILE A 624 79.47 -18.53 -1.81
CA ILE A 624 78.72 -19.64 -2.42
C ILE A 624 77.22 -19.35 -2.33
N PRO A 625 76.44 -19.42 -3.42
CA PRO A 625 74.98 -19.23 -3.32
C PRO A 625 74.27 -20.33 -2.53
N ASP A 626 73.22 -19.99 -1.78
CA ASP A 626 72.54 -20.92 -0.86
C ASP A 626 71.94 -22.12 -1.62
N GLY A 627 71.48 -21.90 -2.87
CA GLY A 627 71.13 -22.93 -3.87
C GLY A 627 72.13 -24.09 -4.02
N ILE A 628 73.41 -23.82 -3.77
CA ILE A 628 74.55 -24.71 -4.02
C ILE A 628 75.37 -24.95 -2.75
N ASP A 629 75.19 -24.14 -1.72
CA ASP A 629 75.88 -24.27 -0.45
C ASP A 629 75.37 -25.47 0.36
N TRP A 630 76.32 -26.21 0.95
CA TRP A 630 76.01 -27.31 1.85
C TRP A 630 75.69 -26.82 3.27
N ASP A 631 76.13 -25.62 3.65
CA ASP A 631 75.90 -25.01 4.98
C ASP A 631 75.62 -23.50 4.91
N PRO A 632 74.54 -23.07 4.23
CA PRO A 632 74.24 -21.65 3.91
C PRO A 632 73.99 -20.71 5.10
N GLN A 633 74.07 -21.22 6.34
CA GLN A 633 73.87 -20.43 7.56
C GLN A 633 75.17 -20.14 8.30
N GLU A 634 76.29 -20.72 7.88
CA GLU A 634 77.57 -20.58 8.58
C GLU A 634 78.68 -20.11 7.63
N HIS A 635 79.15 -18.87 7.83
CA HIS A 635 80.25 -18.31 7.05
C HIS A 635 81.52 -19.17 7.11
N TRP A 636 81.78 -19.97 6.08
CA TRP A 636 82.90 -20.93 6.04
C TRP A 636 84.23 -20.28 5.63
N VAL A 637 84.60 -19.17 6.25
CA VAL A 637 85.97 -18.63 6.13
C VAL A 637 86.75 -18.88 7.41
N SER A 638 87.30 -20.10 7.63
CA SER A 638 88.57 -20.23 8.40
C SER A 638 89.27 -21.61 8.57
N THR A 639 88.88 -22.74 7.97
CA THR A 639 89.55 -24.04 8.33
C THR A 639 90.47 -24.66 7.28
N VAL A 640 90.48 -24.23 6.02
CA VAL A 640 91.29 -24.90 4.98
C VAL A 640 92.73 -24.35 4.88
N VAL A 641 92.97 -23.11 5.31
CA VAL A 641 94.32 -22.49 5.23
C VAL A 641 95.32 -23.06 6.26
N PRO A 642 94.94 -23.39 7.52
CA PRO A 642 95.93 -23.90 8.49
C PRO A 642 96.36 -25.37 8.23
N LEU A 643 95.46 -26.21 7.71
CA LEU A 643 95.72 -27.66 7.55
C LEU A 643 96.71 -27.97 6.42
N THR A 644 96.66 -27.22 5.32
CA THR A 644 97.60 -27.38 4.21
C THR A 644 99.02 -26.92 4.59
N LEU A 645 99.13 -25.82 5.36
CA LEU A 645 100.41 -25.32 5.90
C LEU A 645 101.04 -26.30 6.90
N LEU A 646 100.23 -26.94 7.76
CA LEU A 646 100.71 -27.93 8.73
C LEU A 646 101.23 -29.20 8.04
N ALA A 647 100.55 -29.68 6.99
CA ALA A 647 100.94 -30.87 6.24
C ALA A 647 102.29 -30.69 5.52
N VAL A 648 102.54 -29.52 4.94
CA VAL A 648 103.82 -29.19 4.29
C VAL A 648 104.96 -29.13 5.29
N ALA A 649 104.75 -28.51 6.45
CA ALA A 649 105.75 -28.44 7.51
C ALA A 649 106.15 -29.85 8.01
N LEU A 650 105.15 -30.73 8.21
CA LEU A 650 105.36 -32.09 8.71
C LEU A 650 106.18 -32.94 7.73
N LEU A 651 105.89 -32.85 6.42
CA LEU A 651 106.64 -33.53 5.36
C LEU A 651 108.10 -33.08 5.29
N VAL A 652 108.38 -31.78 5.43
CA VAL A 652 109.76 -31.25 5.43
C VAL A 652 110.56 -31.76 6.64
N THR A 653 109.93 -31.82 7.82
CA THR A 653 110.58 -32.38 9.03
C THR A 653 110.88 -33.88 8.90
N VAL A 654 109.95 -34.68 8.37
CA VAL A 654 110.17 -36.12 8.18
C VAL A 654 111.28 -36.39 7.17
N PHE A 655 111.32 -35.63 6.07
CA PHE A 655 112.39 -35.75 5.07
C PHE A 655 113.77 -35.39 5.65
N SER A 656 113.83 -34.34 6.48
CA SER A 656 115.06 -33.92 7.15
C SER A 656 115.57 -34.96 8.17
N PHE A 657 114.66 -35.60 8.90
CA PHE A 657 115.00 -36.62 9.90
C PHE A 657 115.50 -37.93 9.26
N LEU A 658 114.92 -38.33 8.12
CA LEU A 658 115.37 -39.51 7.38
C LEU A 658 116.76 -39.33 6.77
N LYS A 659 117.13 -38.11 6.34
CA LYS A 659 118.47 -37.81 5.79
C LYS A 659 119.57 -37.88 6.85
N TYR A 660 119.28 -37.53 8.11
CA TYR A 660 120.25 -37.56 9.21
C TYR A 660 120.71 -38.98 9.58
N LYS A 661 119.80 -39.96 9.56
CA LYS A 661 120.12 -41.36 9.93
C LYS A 661 121.06 -42.10 8.97
N VAL A 662 121.26 -41.61 7.74
CA VAL A 662 122.08 -42.29 6.73
C VAL A 662 123.59 -42.01 6.89
N TYR A 663 123.99 -40.95 7.63
CA TYR A 663 125.39 -40.48 7.64
C TYR A 663 126.22 -40.79 8.88
N THR A 664 125.69 -41.49 9.89
CA THR A 664 126.49 -41.92 11.05
C THR A 664 126.72 -43.43 11.02
N ARG A 665 127.88 -43.87 10.50
CA ARG A 665 128.39 -45.25 10.66
C ARG A 665 129.17 -45.36 11.99
N PRO A 666 129.05 -46.49 12.71
CA PRO A 666 129.61 -46.67 14.05
C PRO A 666 131.08 -47.13 14.01
N GLU A 667 131.84 -46.75 15.04
CA GLU A 667 132.98 -47.52 15.59
C GLU A 667 132.60 -48.01 17.00
#